data_AF-A0A554K7I7-F1
#
_entry.id   AF-A0A554K7I7-F1
#
_cell.length_a   1.000
_cell.length_b   1.000
_cell.length_c   1.000
_cell.angle_alpha   90.00
_cell.angle_beta   90.00
_cell.angle_gamma   90.00
#
_symmetry.space_group_name_H-M   'P 1'
#
loop_
_entity.id
_entity.type
_entity.pdbx_description
1 polymer ?
#
loop_
_entity_poly.entity_id
_entity_poly.type
_entity_poly.pdbx_seq_one_letter_code
_entity_poly.pdbx_strand_id
1 'polypeptide(L)'
;MPFLRPIVHGMERITPNFIISLSAAILFAVAPFVVHGQLALIVANIRVSALDSTATISWSTNIPSTGRVEYGLTSAHGSTVGYEGEQRSSHQVTLNGLRGETTYHFRVISSSPGQETASFDQTFKTTKAVDRDAPGLTDVAVPYQGGTEVLVQWRTDEATDSLVEYGLTSNYGSKKQDGARVTVHEMLITGLKPLTTYHFRVKSKDSGGNTAVSEGLSFRTTSAANRPVLELTAIRPVSGNDPGLADTSAEISWRSTTLANGVVRWGPTDKLGRTITISGPRDYTHTAQITGLQPNTTYYFSVESKDLFSANAKTTALSFVTRDRAGTPAAYDNSGRVLGVTSRHDLMFYASYDQGLHGDFSLGDPLGIALGVPSVTENSGGRRSEGVTLTDVTRVQYDGRDNANPSAGTIAFWFKPNWDNSDDIHHQLFTNNAAYQQVNDKYLTIGKTGAKGIANVYLNEKNKLYFGLEDADDVDYRYFVQNAAPAAGQWMFMTVSWDFDGGAGKVYVNGEPAQTHAYRGLKREAATLSATPAGLLDAFLVGGTQNASFGIVNGDITLDELTIFGRALTDSEIKLLYTEGVGRWLPKSGPTTVTIAPSYPSSGQVLGSSNLLYTQASALLRVAGTPDVYAILNGQKHLIAGPASFAAYGYQWPDVREVSQATLDRYPDARLVRTPADPQIHYLYKRPQERWLKLGLPSPTVFVSYPGNYWGNVVVINEIDMESYPQVRLVKVDGETDVYLLDNGVKRRIADPAAYDALSLPRSHVVNVSRVHLDYYPMGDEVR
;
A
#
# COMPACT_ATOMS: atom_id res chain seq x y z
N MET A 1 -54.17 54.99 -6.65
CA MET A 1 -54.91 56.28 -6.66
C MET A 1 -55.03 56.75 -8.10
N PRO A 2 -56.14 57.37 -8.53
CA PRO A 2 -57.54 57.27 -8.10
C PRO A 2 -58.45 56.81 -9.27
N PHE A 3 -59.60 56.16 -9.08
CA PHE A 3 -60.87 56.60 -8.48
C PHE A 3 -61.65 57.68 -9.27
N LEU A 4 -62.97 57.40 -9.39
CA LEU A 4 -64.14 58.30 -9.58
C LEU A 4 -64.84 58.34 -10.97
N ARG A 5 -65.82 57.43 -11.16
CA ARG A 5 -67.30 57.59 -11.02
C ARG A 5 -68.00 58.90 -11.52
N PRO A 6 -69.35 58.90 -11.72
CA PRO A 6 -70.05 59.03 -13.02
C PRO A 6 -70.97 60.28 -13.10
N ILE A 7 -71.61 60.56 -14.24
CA ILE A 7 -72.78 61.44 -14.32
C ILE A 7 -73.87 60.90 -15.28
N VAL A 8 -75.08 60.91 -14.72
CA VAL A 8 -76.42 60.59 -15.24
C VAL A 8 -76.97 61.77 -16.06
N HIS A 9 -77.76 61.54 -17.12
CA HIS A 9 -79.04 62.25 -17.35
C HIS A 9 -79.79 61.76 -18.60
N GLY A 10 -81.13 61.72 -18.50
CA GLY A 10 -82.01 61.58 -19.65
C GLY A 10 -83.39 61.00 -19.34
N MET A 11 -84.16 61.65 -18.45
CA MET A 11 -85.62 61.51 -18.42
C MET A 11 -86.23 62.72 -19.13
N GLU A 12 -87.10 62.50 -20.12
CA GLU A 12 -88.15 63.45 -20.49
C GLU A 12 -89.50 62.72 -20.66
N ARG A 13 -90.54 63.50 -20.34
CA ARG A 13 -91.90 63.16 -19.97
C ARG A 13 -92.82 63.06 -21.19
N ILE A 14 -94.04 62.52 -21.03
CA ILE A 14 -95.34 63.21 -21.22
C ILE A 14 -96.51 62.23 -20.90
N THR A 15 -97.46 62.74 -20.09
CA THR A 15 -98.76 62.20 -19.60
C THR A 15 -99.92 62.52 -20.58
N PRO A 16 -101.25 62.33 -20.31
CA PRO A 16 -102.01 61.55 -19.29
C PRO A 16 -103.26 60.75 -19.81
N ASN A 17 -103.77 59.87 -18.93
CA ASN A 17 -105.16 59.49 -18.61
C ASN A 17 -106.23 59.19 -19.68
N PHE A 18 -106.80 57.99 -19.64
CA PHE A 18 -108.26 57.74 -19.59
C PHE A 18 -108.57 56.39 -18.93
N ILE A 19 -109.54 56.37 -18.01
CA ILE A 19 -110.05 55.20 -17.25
C ILE A 19 -111.27 54.64 -17.99
N ILE A 20 -111.42 53.31 -18.08
CA ILE A 20 -112.58 52.50 -17.63
C ILE A 20 -112.41 51.04 -18.13
N SER A 21 -112.56 50.13 -17.18
CA SER A 21 -112.53 48.66 -17.24
C SER A 21 -113.44 48.01 -18.30
N LEU A 22 -112.99 46.90 -18.88
CA LEU A 22 -113.69 45.62 -18.74
C LEU A 22 -112.80 44.44 -19.14
N SER A 23 -112.77 43.42 -18.28
CA SER A 23 -111.92 42.24 -18.30
C SER A 23 -112.38 41.18 -19.32
N ALA A 24 -111.45 40.64 -20.11
CA ALA A 24 -111.46 39.25 -20.59
C ALA A 24 -110.05 38.87 -21.09
N ALA A 25 -109.34 38.07 -20.28
CA ALA A 25 -107.95 37.71 -20.49
C ALA A 25 -107.79 36.68 -21.63
N ILE A 26 -106.97 37.02 -22.62
CA ILE A 26 -106.26 36.08 -23.50
C ILE A 26 -104.82 36.05 -22.98
N LEU A 27 -104.38 34.94 -22.38
CA LEU A 27 -102.98 34.76 -22.02
C LEU A 27 -102.45 33.41 -22.51
N PHE A 28 -101.27 33.50 -23.12
CA PHE A 28 -100.47 32.48 -23.74
C PHE A 28 -100.19 31.26 -22.86
N ALA A 29 -100.00 30.12 -23.52
CA ALA A 29 -99.57 28.85 -22.95
C ALA A 29 -98.42 29.01 -21.95
N VAL A 30 -98.68 28.65 -20.68
CA VAL A 30 -97.64 28.38 -19.70
C VAL A 30 -97.29 26.90 -19.83
N ALA A 31 -96.12 26.60 -20.38
CA ALA A 31 -95.53 25.28 -20.18
C ALA A 31 -95.32 25.10 -18.66
N PRO A 32 -95.68 23.97 -18.05
CA PRO A 32 -95.33 23.72 -16.67
C PRO A 32 -93.81 23.66 -16.56
N PHE A 33 -93.20 24.66 -15.91
CA PHE A 33 -91.87 24.50 -15.34
C PHE A 33 -91.99 23.44 -14.24
N VAL A 34 -91.70 22.18 -14.58
CA VAL A 34 -91.37 21.19 -13.56
C VAL A 34 -89.99 21.57 -13.06
N VAL A 35 -89.95 22.28 -11.93
CA VAL A 35 -88.75 22.32 -11.10
C VAL A 35 -88.55 20.90 -10.60
N HIS A 36 -87.75 20.11 -11.31
CA HIS A 36 -87.20 18.89 -10.75
C HIS A 36 -86.28 19.35 -9.62
N GLY A 37 -86.75 19.25 -8.38
CA GLY A 37 -85.88 19.41 -7.22
C GLY A 37 -84.78 18.37 -7.32
N GLN A 38 -83.60 18.77 -7.77
CA GLN A 38 -82.45 17.88 -7.85
C GLN A 38 -82.14 17.45 -6.41
N LEU A 39 -82.19 16.15 -6.12
CA LEU A 39 -81.82 15.64 -4.80
C LEU A 39 -80.39 16.07 -4.49
N ALA A 40 -80.17 16.60 -3.29
CA ALA A 40 -78.84 16.97 -2.83
C ALA A 40 -77.95 15.72 -2.76
N LEU A 41 -76.71 15.80 -3.26
CA LEU A 41 -75.73 14.73 -3.14
C LEU A 41 -75.31 14.57 -1.68
N ILE A 42 -75.55 13.39 -1.11
CA ILE A 42 -75.24 13.04 0.27
C ILE A 42 -74.19 11.93 0.26
N VAL A 43 -73.12 12.12 1.03
CA VAL A 43 -72.11 11.09 1.36
C VAL A 43 -72.46 10.47 2.70
N ALA A 44 -72.45 9.15 2.77
CA ALA A 44 -72.74 8.37 3.98
C ALA A 44 -71.87 7.11 4.09
N ASN A 45 -71.89 6.47 5.26
CA ASN A 45 -71.25 5.16 5.51
C ASN A 45 -69.74 5.14 5.22
N ILE A 46 -69.02 6.20 5.58
CA ILE A 46 -67.56 6.24 5.45
C ILE A 46 -66.95 5.22 6.41
N ARG A 47 -66.14 4.30 5.87
CA ARG A 47 -65.40 3.29 6.62
C ARG A 47 -63.95 3.29 6.19
N VAL A 48 -63.05 3.05 7.13
CA VAL A 48 -61.61 2.95 6.89
C VAL A 48 -61.10 1.62 7.42
N SER A 49 -60.33 0.91 6.59
CA SER A 49 -59.50 -0.22 6.99
C SER A 49 -58.05 0.13 6.67
N ALA A 50 -57.23 0.31 7.70
CA ALA A 50 -55.83 0.72 7.57
C ALA A 50 -54.88 -0.41 7.96
N LEU A 51 -53.85 -0.60 7.16
CA LEU A 51 -52.68 -1.43 7.44
C LEU A 51 -51.47 -0.51 7.70
N ASP A 52 -50.25 -1.03 7.59
CA ASP A 52 -49.04 -0.27 7.90
C ASP A 52 -48.63 0.70 6.80
N SER A 53 -48.86 0.34 5.53
CA SER A 53 -48.51 1.15 4.36
C SER A 53 -49.68 1.46 3.42
N THR A 54 -50.88 0.97 3.74
CA THR A 54 -52.09 1.17 2.93
C THR A 54 -53.31 1.48 3.78
N ALA A 55 -54.30 2.14 3.19
CA ALA A 55 -55.62 2.28 3.79
C ALA A 55 -56.72 2.24 2.73
N THR A 56 -57.76 1.44 2.96
CA THR A 56 -58.93 1.38 2.09
C THR A 56 -60.08 2.15 2.71
N ILE A 57 -60.54 3.17 2.01
CA ILE A 57 -61.64 4.06 2.42
C ILE A 57 -62.83 3.78 1.51
N SER A 58 -63.97 3.41 2.10
CA SER A 58 -65.21 3.14 1.38
C SER A 58 -66.35 4.03 1.87
N TRP A 59 -67.24 4.44 0.98
CA TRP A 59 -68.43 5.21 1.31
C TRP A 59 -69.54 4.99 0.29
N SER A 60 -70.73 5.52 0.56
CA SER A 60 -71.91 5.45 -0.32
C SER A 60 -72.49 6.83 -0.59
N THR A 61 -73.11 7.01 -1.75
CA THR A 61 -73.86 8.21 -2.11
C THR A 61 -75.32 7.88 -2.44
N ASN A 62 -76.22 8.83 -2.17
CA ASN A 62 -77.66 8.68 -2.46
C ASN A 62 -78.01 8.78 -3.96
N ILE A 63 -77.09 9.30 -4.79
CA ILE A 63 -77.20 9.35 -6.25
C ILE A 63 -75.87 8.91 -6.88
N PRO A 64 -75.86 8.35 -8.12
CA PRO A 64 -74.63 8.00 -8.83
C PRO A 64 -73.69 9.20 -8.95
N SER A 65 -72.44 9.02 -8.54
CA SER A 65 -71.43 10.08 -8.51
C SER A 65 -70.04 9.51 -8.78
N THR A 66 -69.06 10.37 -9.05
CA THR A 66 -67.63 10.03 -9.02
C THR A 66 -67.10 10.17 -7.60
N GLY A 67 -65.92 9.62 -7.31
CA GLY A 67 -65.38 9.59 -5.96
C GLY A 67 -63.86 9.77 -5.89
N ARG A 68 -63.41 10.66 -4.99
CA ARG A 68 -62.00 10.84 -4.65
C ARG A 68 -61.80 11.03 -3.15
N VAL A 69 -60.58 10.80 -2.70
CA VAL A 69 -60.12 11.02 -1.32
C VAL A 69 -58.99 12.04 -1.33
N GLU A 70 -59.11 13.05 -0.49
CA GLU A 70 -58.01 13.95 -0.13
C GLU A 70 -57.47 13.52 1.23
N TYR A 71 -56.15 13.42 1.36
CA TYR A 71 -55.51 12.97 2.60
C TYR A 71 -54.15 13.64 2.83
N GLY A 72 -53.66 13.60 4.07
CA GLY A 72 -52.36 14.16 4.46
C GLY A 72 -52.07 13.97 5.94
N LEU A 73 -50.94 14.50 6.41
CA LEU A 73 -50.55 14.44 7.83
C LEU A 73 -51.26 15.48 8.71
N THR A 74 -51.97 16.42 8.09
CA THR A 74 -52.73 17.48 8.75
C THR A 74 -54.07 17.68 8.05
N SER A 75 -54.99 18.40 8.69
CA SER A 75 -56.30 18.75 8.13
C SER A 75 -56.26 19.69 6.91
N ALA A 76 -55.07 20.18 6.52
CA ALA A 76 -54.88 20.88 5.25
C ALA A 76 -54.83 19.91 4.05
N HIS A 77 -54.66 18.60 4.34
CA HIS A 77 -54.43 17.55 3.35
C HIS A 77 -53.24 17.91 2.43
N GLY A 78 -52.99 17.13 1.39
CA GLY A 78 -51.88 17.40 0.48
C GLY A 78 -51.71 16.39 -0.64
N SER A 79 -52.53 15.34 -0.64
CA SER A 79 -52.55 14.30 -1.67
C SER A 79 -54.00 13.96 -2.00
N THR A 80 -54.26 13.65 -3.28
CA THR A 80 -55.61 13.31 -3.78
C THR A 80 -55.53 12.03 -4.61
N VAL A 81 -56.43 11.08 -4.36
CA VAL A 81 -56.53 9.82 -5.11
C VAL A 81 -58.00 9.50 -5.38
N GLY A 82 -58.35 9.14 -6.61
CA GLY A 82 -59.73 8.86 -7.00
C GLY A 82 -59.88 8.52 -8.48
N TYR A 83 -61.13 8.39 -8.93
CA TYR A 83 -61.49 8.12 -10.31
C TYR A 83 -62.60 9.05 -10.79
N GLU A 84 -62.53 9.48 -12.06
CA GLU A 84 -63.45 10.50 -12.62
C GLU A 84 -64.38 9.96 -13.73
N GLY A 85 -64.32 8.66 -14.07
CA GLY A 85 -65.01 8.12 -15.25
C GLY A 85 -66.37 7.45 -15.03
N GLU A 86 -66.61 6.87 -13.85
CA GLU A 86 -67.79 6.03 -13.61
C GLU A 86 -68.61 6.51 -12.42
N GLN A 87 -69.90 6.77 -12.68
CA GLN A 87 -70.82 7.18 -11.64
C GLN A 87 -71.40 5.97 -10.92
N ARG A 88 -71.09 5.84 -9.63
CA ARG A 88 -71.53 4.75 -8.77
C ARG A 88 -72.15 5.33 -7.49
N SER A 89 -72.96 4.55 -6.79
CA SER A 89 -73.52 4.90 -5.47
C SER A 89 -72.74 4.26 -4.32
N SER A 90 -71.75 3.43 -4.64
CA SER A 90 -70.81 2.84 -3.70
C SER A 90 -69.39 3.04 -4.22
N HIS A 91 -68.52 3.50 -3.33
CA HIS A 91 -67.17 3.91 -3.65
C HIS A 91 -66.17 3.23 -2.73
N GLN A 92 -64.98 2.98 -3.28
CA GLN A 92 -63.84 2.48 -2.55
C GLN A 92 -62.57 3.07 -3.17
N VAL A 93 -61.67 3.58 -2.35
CA VAL A 93 -60.35 4.09 -2.74
C VAL A 93 -59.30 3.50 -1.80
N THR A 94 -58.22 2.99 -2.38
CA THR A 94 -57.06 2.50 -1.63
C THR A 94 -55.93 3.53 -1.72
N LEU A 95 -55.50 4.01 -0.56
CA LEU A 95 -54.32 4.84 -0.36
C LEU A 95 -53.10 3.92 -0.22
N ASN A 96 -52.03 4.19 -0.97
CA ASN A 96 -50.79 3.41 -0.95
C ASN A 96 -49.62 4.29 -0.50
N GLY A 97 -48.53 3.65 -0.05
CA GLY A 97 -47.29 4.36 0.32
C GLY A 97 -47.41 5.20 1.61
N LEU A 98 -48.31 4.81 2.52
CA LEU A 98 -48.44 5.45 3.82
C LEU A 98 -47.28 5.04 4.74
N ARG A 99 -46.96 5.89 5.72
CA ARG A 99 -45.98 5.58 6.77
C ARG A 99 -46.66 4.77 7.86
N GLY A 100 -45.98 3.75 8.38
CA GLY A 100 -46.45 2.98 9.53
C GLY A 100 -46.59 3.82 10.80
N GLU A 101 -47.45 3.38 11.71
CA GLU A 101 -47.68 4.01 13.01
C GLU A 101 -48.04 5.51 12.97
N THR A 102 -48.56 5.99 11.84
CA THR A 102 -48.77 7.40 11.53
C THR A 102 -50.26 7.72 11.43
N THR A 103 -50.68 8.82 12.05
CA THR A 103 -52.04 9.34 11.93
C THR A 103 -52.17 10.19 10.67
N TYR A 104 -53.17 9.91 9.84
CA TYR A 104 -53.51 10.66 8.65
C TYR A 104 -54.88 11.32 8.81
N HIS A 105 -55.00 12.53 8.28
CA HIS A 105 -56.25 13.25 8.07
C HIS A 105 -56.73 12.98 6.65
N PHE A 106 -58.04 12.80 6.47
CA PHE A 106 -58.65 12.60 5.17
C PHE A 106 -60.09 13.13 5.10
N ARG A 107 -60.53 13.40 3.88
CA ARG A 107 -61.95 13.59 3.54
C ARG A 107 -62.26 12.92 2.20
N VAL A 108 -63.50 12.47 2.04
CA VAL A 108 -63.98 11.94 0.76
C VAL A 108 -64.79 13.01 0.05
N ILE A 109 -64.64 13.09 -1.28
CA ILE A 109 -65.35 14.05 -2.12
C ILE A 109 -66.06 13.26 -3.21
N SER A 110 -67.33 13.58 -3.43
CA SER A 110 -68.15 12.97 -4.47
C SER A 110 -68.77 14.04 -5.35
N SER A 111 -68.78 13.78 -6.66
CA SER A 111 -69.28 14.73 -7.64
C SER A 111 -70.24 14.07 -8.63
N SER A 112 -71.40 14.68 -8.80
CA SER A 112 -72.40 14.36 -9.82
C SER A 112 -72.64 15.61 -10.68
N PRO A 113 -73.33 15.51 -11.84
CA PRO A 113 -73.51 16.66 -12.72
C PRO A 113 -74.17 17.85 -12.00
N GLY A 114 -73.42 18.95 -11.86
CA GLY A 114 -73.87 20.18 -11.19
C GLY A 114 -73.80 20.17 -9.65
N GLN A 115 -73.28 19.11 -9.01
CA GLN A 115 -73.14 19.05 -7.55
C GLN A 115 -71.82 18.40 -7.12
N GLU A 116 -71.21 18.95 -6.07
CA GLU A 116 -70.05 18.38 -5.40
C GLU A 116 -70.26 18.49 -3.89
N THR A 117 -69.95 17.42 -3.16
CA THR A 117 -70.02 17.40 -1.70
C THR A 117 -68.78 16.72 -1.13
N ALA A 118 -68.30 17.25 0.00
CA ALA A 118 -67.18 16.70 0.73
C ALA A 118 -67.63 16.27 2.13
N SER A 119 -67.07 15.19 2.66
CA SER A 119 -67.20 14.89 4.08
C SER A 119 -66.44 15.92 4.93
N PHE A 120 -66.75 15.97 6.22
CA PHE A 120 -65.85 16.59 7.20
C PHE A 120 -64.50 15.87 7.23
N ASP A 121 -63.49 16.56 7.77
CA ASP A 121 -62.18 15.97 8.05
C ASP A 121 -62.32 14.84 9.07
N GLN A 122 -61.65 13.73 8.78
CA GLN A 122 -61.61 12.52 9.62
C GLN A 122 -60.17 12.02 9.72
N THR A 123 -59.91 11.15 10.69
CA THR A 123 -58.57 10.57 10.86
C THR A 123 -58.59 9.06 10.88
N PHE A 124 -57.47 8.47 10.48
CA PHE A 124 -57.14 7.07 10.75
C PHE A 124 -55.67 6.96 11.12
N LYS A 125 -55.28 5.88 11.80
CA LYS A 125 -53.89 5.58 12.12
C LYS A 125 -53.49 4.27 11.45
N THR A 126 -52.38 4.29 10.72
CA THR A 126 -51.77 3.07 10.17
C THR A 126 -51.23 2.18 11.30
N THR A 127 -51.17 0.87 11.06
CA THR A 127 -50.56 -0.06 12.02
C THR A 127 -49.03 0.09 12.03
N LYS A 128 -48.35 -0.52 13.00
CA LYS A 128 -46.88 -0.54 13.07
C LYS A 128 -46.29 -1.06 11.76
N ALA A 129 -45.23 -0.40 11.29
CA ALA A 129 -44.47 -0.85 10.12
C ALA A 129 -44.00 -2.30 10.33
N VAL A 130 -44.31 -3.16 9.36
CA VAL A 130 -43.84 -4.55 9.35
C VAL A 130 -42.66 -4.62 8.40
N ASP A 131 -41.53 -5.11 8.91
CA ASP A 131 -40.38 -5.44 8.09
C ASP A 131 -40.73 -6.63 7.19
N ARG A 132 -40.50 -6.48 5.88
CA ARG A 132 -40.79 -7.50 4.86
C ARG A 132 -39.57 -7.86 4.02
N ASP A 133 -38.43 -7.22 4.28
CA ASP A 133 -37.21 -7.46 3.54
C ASP A 133 -36.46 -8.62 4.20
N ALA A 134 -35.92 -9.53 3.38
CA ALA A 134 -35.08 -10.60 3.91
C ALA A 134 -33.70 -10.03 4.25
N PRO A 135 -33.04 -10.55 5.29
CA PRO A 135 -31.71 -10.10 5.66
C PRO A 135 -30.71 -10.33 4.51
N GLY A 136 -29.86 -9.34 4.25
CA GLY A 136 -28.77 -9.44 3.30
C GLY A 136 -27.68 -10.38 3.82
N LEU A 137 -27.43 -11.48 3.11
CA LEU A 137 -26.51 -12.54 3.52
C LEU A 137 -25.17 -12.43 2.76
N THR A 138 -24.06 -12.36 3.49
CA THR A 138 -22.70 -12.16 2.94
C THR A 138 -21.65 -13.04 3.63
N ASP A 139 -20.45 -13.14 3.05
CA ASP A 139 -19.26 -13.78 3.64
C ASP A 139 -19.45 -15.25 4.09
N VAL A 140 -20.22 -16.06 3.36
CA VAL A 140 -20.37 -17.49 3.69
C VAL A 140 -19.05 -18.21 3.45
N ALA A 141 -18.39 -18.64 4.52
CA ALA A 141 -17.07 -19.23 4.47
C ALA A 141 -16.94 -20.45 5.39
N VAL A 142 -15.95 -21.29 5.08
CA VAL A 142 -15.56 -22.46 5.86
C VAL A 142 -14.10 -22.30 6.30
N PRO A 143 -13.81 -21.42 7.27
CA PRO A 143 -12.43 -21.06 7.64
C PRO A 143 -11.66 -22.19 8.35
N TYR A 144 -12.34 -23.24 8.82
CA TYR A 144 -11.70 -24.39 9.45
C TYR A 144 -12.37 -25.71 9.07
N GLN A 145 -11.56 -26.70 8.64
CA GLN A 145 -11.97 -28.05 8.24
C GLN A 145 -11.13 -29.12 8.98
N GLY A 146 -11.73 -29.75 9.97
CA GLY A 146 -11.16 -30.89 10.69
C GLY A 146 -11.58 -32.24 10.10
N GLY A 147 -11.09 -33.32 10.72
CA GLY A 147 -11.47 -34.68 10.33
C GLY A 147 -12.89 -35.04 10.73
N THR A 148 -13.38 -34.52 11.86
CA THR A 148 -14.73 -34.81 12.38
C THR A 148 -15.57 -33.57 12.63
N GLU A 149 -15.08 -32.40 12.22
CA GLU A 149 -15.67 -31.12 12.54
C GLU A 149 -15.36 -30.07 11.47
N VAL A 150 -16.21 -29.04 11.37
CA VAL A 150 -16.01 -27.90 10.47
C VAL A 150 -16.62 -26.64 11.10
N LEU A 151 -15.98 -25.49 10.92
CA LEU A 151 -16.58 -24.20 11.29
C LEU A 151 -17.14 -23.52 10.05
N VAL A 152 -18.41 -23.11 10.10
CA VAL A 152 -19.05 -22.28 9.08
C VAL A 152 -19.27 -20.88 9.63
N GLN A 153 -18.93 -19.85 8.87
CA GLN A 153 -19.11 -18.44 9.25
C GLN A 153 -19.84 -17.68 8.13
N TRP A 154 -20.63 -16.66 8.51
CA TRP A 154 -21.30 -15.75 7.58
C TRP A 154 -21.73 -14.46 8.29
N ARG A 155 -22.21 -13.47 7.53
CA ARG A 155 -22.73 -12.19 8.03
C ARG A 155 -24.13 -11.89 7.53
N THR A 156 -24.86 -11.10 8.33
CA THR A 156 -26.10 -10.45 7.92
C THR A 156 -26.04 -8.94 8.17
N ASP A 157 -26.73 -8.16 7.34
CA ASP A 157 -26.86 -6.71 7.47
C ASP A 157 -27.77 -6.27 8.63
N GLU A 158 -28.57 -7.19 9.16
CA GLU A 158 -29.39 -7.03 10.36
C GLU A 158 -29.28 -8.23 11.31
N ALA A 159 -29.83 -8.13 12.52
CA ALA A 159 -29.68 -9.17 13.54
C ALA A 159 -30.62 -10.37 13.32
N THR A 160 -30.06 -11.56 13.08
CA THR A 160 -30.81 -12.77 12.69
C THR A 160 -30.44 -14.00 13.52
N ASP A 161 -31.28 -15.05 13.49
CA ASP A 161 -30.89 -16.38 13.99
C ASP A 161 -29.86 -17.05 13.07
N SER A 162 -29.25 -18.15 13.56
CA SER A 162 -28.21 -18.87 12.82
C SER A 162 -28.64 -20.30 12.52
N LEU A 163 -28.69 -20.72 11.26
CA LEU A 163 -29.00 -22.10 10.88
C LEU A 163 -28.10 -22.60 9.76
N VAL A 164 -27.57 -23.81 9.90
CA VAL A 164 -26.82 -24.51 8.85
C VAL A 164 -27.49 -25.86 8.56
N GLU A 165 -27.87 -26.08 7.30
CA GLU A 165 -28.32 -27.38 6.79
C GLU A 165 -27.15 -28.04 6.07
N TYR A 166 -26.88 -29.31 6.34
CA TYR A 166 -25.74 -30.02 5.77
C TYR A 166 -26.01 -31.52 5.57
N GLY A 167 -25.21 -32.16 4.71
CA GLY A 167 -25.13 -33.62 4.60
C GLY A 167 -24.46 -34.13 3.33
N LEU A 168 -24.57 -35.43 3.05
CA LEU A 168 -23.78 -36.09 1.99
C LEU A 168 -24.25 -35.79 0.56
N THR A 169 -25.39 -35.13 0.40
CA THR A 169 -25.98 -34.75 -0.88
C THR A 169 -26.55 -33.33 -0.78
N SER A 170 -26.91 -32.72 -1.91
CA SER A 170 -27.59 -31.42 -1.95
C SER A 170 -28.97 -31.40 -1.29
N ASN A 171 -29.51 -32.55 -0.89
CA ASN A 171 -30.71 -32.63 -0.04
C ASN A 171 -30.39 -32.41 1.44
N TYR A 172 -29.10 -32.26 1.80
CA TYR A 172 -28.58 -32.04 3.15
C TYR A 172 -29.00 -33.14 4.14
N GLY A 173 -30.20 -33.05 4.72
CA GLY A 173 -30.75 -34.08 5.61
C GLY A 173 -30.32 -33.96 7.07
N SER A 174 -29.36 -33.09 7.41
CA SER A 174 -29.01 -32.70 8.78
C SER A 174 -29.08 -31.19 8.95
N LYS A 175 -29.26 -30.71 10.19
CA LYS A 175 -29.24 -29.27 10.52
C LYS A 175 -28.63 -28.99 11.90
N LYS A 176 -28.04 -27.81 12.05
CA LYS A 176 -27.61 -27.21 13.32
C LYS A 176 -28.11 -25.77 13.39
N GLN A 177 -28.59 -25.32 14.55
CA GLN A 177 -29.20 -24.00 14.70
C GLN A 177 -28.87 -23.36 16.06
N ASP A 178 -28.82 -22.04 16.09
CA ASP A 178 -28.70 -21.17 17.27
C ASP A 178 -29.72 -20.00 17.13
N GLY A 179 -30.45 -19.72 18.20
CA GLY A 179 -31.49 -18.69 18.24
C GLY A 179 -31.00 -17.29 18.64
N ALA A 180 -29.72 -17.14 19.02
CA ALA A 180 -29.14 -15.84 19.34
C ALA A 180 -29.19 -14.92 18.10
N ARG A 181 -29.65 -13.69 18.31
CA ARG A 181 -29.77 -12.69 17.23
C ARG A 181 -28.51 -11.87 17.11
N VAL A 182 -27.75 -12.13 16.06
CA VAL A 182 -26.44 -11.51 15.78
C VAL A 182 -26.34 -11.16 14.31
N THR A 183 -25.36 -10.32 13.97
CA THR A 183 -25.00 -9.97 12.57
C THR A 183 -23.76 -10.71 12.08
N VAL A 184 -23.07 -11.39 13.00
CA VAL A 184 -21.86 -12.18 12.75
C VAL A 184 -22.11 -13.57 13.27
N HIS A 185 -22.13 -14.54 12.36
CA HIS A 185 -22.54 -15.91 12.65
C HIS A 185 -21.35 -16.86 12.61
N GLU A 186 -21.32 -17.79 13.54
CA GLU A 186 -20.37 -18.89 13.57
C GLU A 186 -21.05 -20.18 14.02
N MET A 187 -20.81 -21.28 13.32
CA MET A 187 -21.42 -22.57 13.61
C MET A 187 -20.41 -23.69 13.47
N LEU A 188 -19.97 -24.26 14.60
CA LEU A 188 -19.11 -25.43 14.63
C LEU A 188 -19.95 -26.70 14.46
N ILE A 189 -19.84 -27.40 13.34
CA ILE A 189 -20.50 -28.69 13.12
C ILE A 189 -19.52 -29.80 13.52
N THR A 190 -19.99 -30.81 14.26
CA THR A 190 -19.16 -31.91 14.81
C THR A 190 -19.78 -33.27 14.48
N GLY A 191 -19.01 -34.34 14.62
CA GLY A 191 -19.48 -35.71 14.36
C GLY A 191 -19.51 -36.09 12.87
N LEU A 192 -18.72 -35.40 12.05
CA LEU A 192 -18.58 -35.67 10.62
C LEU A 192 -17.65 -36.86 10.39
N LYS A 193 -17.79 -37.51 9.23
CA LYS A 193 -16.87 -38.57 8.80
C LYS A 193 -15.60 -37.96 8.20
N PRO A 194 -14.39 -38.46 8.52
CA PRO A 194 -13.14 -38.04 7.86
C PRO A 194 -13.15 -38.31 6.35
N LEU A 195 -12.35 -37.54 5.60
CA LEU A 195 -12.17 -37.68 4.15
C LEU A 195 -13.48 -37.76 3.35
N THR A 196 -14.50 -37.03 3.80
CA THR A 196 -15.87 -37.11 3.27
C THR A 196 -16.33 -35.73 2.80
N THR A 197 -16.94 -35.68 1.62
CA THR A 197 -17.52 -34.45 1.07
C THR A 197 -18.94 -34.26 1.61
N TYR A 198 -19.23 -33.07 2.08
CA TYR A 198 -20.55 -32.64 2.55
C TYR A 198 -21.00 -31.42 1.75
N HIS A 199 -22.30 -31.37 1.45
CA HIS A 199 -22.98 -30.19 0.94
C HIS A 199 -23.62 -29.46 2.12
N PHE A 200 -23.67 -28.13 2.08
CA PHE A 200 -24.34 -27.33 3.08
C PHE A 200 -24.96 -26.05 2.49
N ARG A 201 -25.84 -25.41 3.26
CA ARG A 201 -26.28 -24.02 3.06
C ARG A 201 -26.59 -23.39 4.41
N VAL A 202 -26.52 -22.07 4.48
CA VAL A 202 -26.89 -21.31 5.69
C VAL A 202 -28.25 -20.65 5.51
N LYS A 203 -28.96 -20.45 6.62
CA LYS A 203 -30.20 -19.69 6.69
C LYS A 203 -30.17 -18.75 7.89
N SER A 204 -30.75 -17.58 7.72
CA SER A 204 -30.85 -16.55 8.74
C SER A 204 -32.25 -15.95 8.69
N LYS A 205 -32.89 -15.85 9.85
CA LYS A 205 -34.22 -15.26 9.99
C LYS A 205 -34.20 -14.11 10.99
N ASP A 206 -34.76 -12.99 10.55
CA ASP A 206 -34.80 -11.72 11.26
C ASP A 206 -35.88 -11.70 12.37
N SER A 207 -36.20 -10.48 12.82
CA SER A 207 -37.29 -10.24 13.76
C SER A 207 -38.69 -10.23 13.16
N GLY A 208 -38.83 -9.86 11.89
CA GLY A 208 -40.08 -9.86 11.14
C GLY A 208 -40.55 -11.26 10.71
N GLY A 209 -39.68 -12.26 10.76
CA GLY A 209 -39.90 -13.60 10.24
C GLY A 209 -39.42 -13.80 8.79
N ASN A 210 -38.78 -12.78 8.20
CA ASN A 210 -38.16 -12.83 6.89
C ASN A 210 -36.92 -13.73 6.95
N THR A 211 -36.76 -14.60 5.95
CA THR A 211 -35.70 -15.62 5.94
C THR A 211 -34.84 -15.48 4.69
N ALA A 212 -33.53 -15.37 4.89
CA ALA A 212 -32.53 -15.48 3.84
C ALA A 212 -31.91 -16.89 3.80
N VAL A 213 -31.53 -17.34 2.61
CA VAL A 213 -30.94 -18.66 2.36
C VAL A 213 -29.76 -18.49 1.40
N SER A 214 -28.60 -19.04 1.75
CA SER A 214 -27.45 -19.04 0.83
C SER A 214 -27.66 -20.02 -0.33
N GLU A 215 -26.83 -19.89 -1.36
CA GLU A 215 -26.63 -20.96 -2.32
C GLU A 215 -26.10 -22.25 -1.67
N GLY A 216 -26.18 -23.35 -2.42
CA GLY A 216 -25.64 -24.63 -1.98
C GLY A 216 -24.13 -24.69 -2.15
N LEU A 217 -23.41 -24.84 -1.05
CA LEU A 217 -21.95 -24.92 -1.00
C LEU A 217 -21.52 -26.34 -0.60
N SER A 218 -20.21 -26.61 -0.66
CA SER A 218 -19.66 -27.88 -0.21
C SER A 218 -18.30 -27.71 0.47
N PHE A 219 -17.97 -28.66 1.34
CA PHE A 219 -16.65 -28.80 1.94
C PHE A 219 -16.26 -30.28 2.00
N ARG A 220 -14.98 -30.58 2.18
CA ARG A 220 -14.49 -31.94 2.38
C ARG A 220 -13.70 -32.00 3.68
N THR A 221 -14.08 -32.91 4.58
CA THR A 221 -13.34 -33.13 5.82
C THR A 221 -11.95 -33.70 5.54
N THR A 222 -11.01 -33.40 6.43
CA THR A 222 -9.63 -33.87 6.35
C THR A 222 -9.51 -35.29 6.94
N SER A 223 -8.29 -35.84 6.97
CA SER A 223 -8.03 -37.05 7.76
C SER A 223 -8.20 -36.77 9.25
N ALA A 224 -8.51 -37.79 10.06
CA ALA A 224 -8.53 -37.65 11.51
C ALA A 224 -7.11 -37.36 12.03
N ALA A 225 -6.79 -36.08 12.20
CA ALA A 225 -5.50 -35.60 12.68
C ALA A 225 -5.62 -35.08 14.12
N ASN A 226 -4.48 -34.98 14.81
CA ASN A 226 -4.40 -34.30 16.11
C ASN A 226 -4.78 -32.83 15.96
N ARG A 227 -5.55 -32.31 16.91
CA ARG A 227 -5.96 -30.90 16.92
C ARG A 227 -4.73 -29.99 17.10
N PRO A 228 -4.67 -28.86 16.38
CA PRO A 228 -3.63 -27.87 16.60
C PRO A 228 -3.71 -27.30 18.02
N VAL A 229 -2.56 -27.09 18.66
CA VAL A 229 -2.46 -26.44 19.99
C VAL A 229 -2.55 -24.93 19.78
N LEU A 230 -3.33 -24.25 20.62
CA LEU A 230 -3.42 -22.79 20.62
C LEU A 230 -2.13 -22.15 21.18
N GLU A 231 -1.44 -21.40 20.34
CA GLU A 231 -0.28 -20.56 20.67
C GLU A 231 -0.48 -19.15 20.13
N LEU A 232 0.08 -18.15 20.83
CA LEU A 232 0.05 -16.74 20.42
C LEU A 232 1.42 -16.32 19.93
N THR A 233 1.47 -15.74 18.73
CA THR A 233 2.71 -15.34 18.05
C THR A 233 2.56 -13.95 17.43
N ALA A 234 3.67 -13.37 16.94
CA ALA A 234 3.70 -12.07 16.26
C ALA A 234 3.01 -10.93 17.05
N ILE A 235 3.17 -10.94 18.38
CA ILE A 235 2.55 -9.94 19.26
C ILE A 235 3.26 -8.60 19.08
N ARG A 236 2.51 -7.52 18.87
CA ARG A 236 2.99 -6.15 18.70
C ARG A 236 2.25 -5.17 19.62
N PRO A 237 2.86 -4.00 19.94
CA PRO A 237 4.20 -3.55 19.54
C PRO A 237 5.34 -4.27 20.29
N VAL A 238 6.52 -4.32 19.68
CA VAL A 238 7.78 -4.88 20.21
C VAL A 238 8.90 -3.84 20.31
N SER A 239 8.74 -2.67 19.68
CA SER A 239 9.72 -1.57 19.69
C SER A 239 9.04 -0.19 19.62
N GLY A 240 9.79 0.87 19.94
CA GLY A 240 9.28 2.26 19.86
C GLY A 240 9.02 2.77 18.44
N ASN A 241 9.52 2.06 17.42
CA ASN A 241 9.38 2.44 16.02
C ASN A 241 8.25 1.69 15.31
N ASP A 242 7.55 0.79 15.99
CA ASP A 242 6.42 0.05 15.43
C ASP A 242 5.46 1.02 14.70
N PRO A 243 5.04 0.74 13.45
CA PRO A 243 4.24 1.68 12.68
C PRO A 243 2.81 1.83 13.21
N GLY A 244 2.33 0.85 13.98
CA GLY A 244 1.08 0.95 14.73
C GLY A 244 1.17 1.84 15.97
N LEU A 245 2.34 2.38 16.31
CA LEU A 245 2.58 3.19 17.50
C LEU A 245 2.67 4.67 17.14
N ALA A 246 1.82 5.48 17.78
CA ALA A 246 1.78 6.94 17.61
C ALA A 246 2.02 7.65 18.96
N ASP A 247 1.93 8.98 18.95
CA ASP A 247 2.04 9.80 20.17
C ASP A 247 0.82 9.66 21.09
N THR A 248 -0.36 9.44 20.53
CA THR A 248 -1.62 9.32 21.31
C THR A 248 -2.39 8.01 21.09
N SER A 249 -1.79 7.04 20.40
CA SER A 249 -2.44 5.75 20.10
C SER A 249 -1.44 4.62 19.89
N ALA A 250 -1.91 3.38 20.04
CA ALA A 250 -1.15 2.17 19.75
C ALA A 250 -2.06 1.06 19.18
N GLU A 251 -1.61 0.42 18.10
CA GLU A 251 -2.19 -0.81 17.59
C GLU A 251 -1.58 -2.03 18.29
N ILE A 252 -2.41 -2.83 18.94
CA ILE A 252 -2.03 -4.13 19.49
C ILE A 252 -2.46 -5.21 18.51
N SER A 253 -1.51 -5.98 17.98
CA SER A 253 -1.82 -7.08 17.06
C SER A 253 -1.09 -8.37 17.43
N TRP A 254 -1.69 -9.52 17.11
CA TRP A 254 -1.10 -10.85 17.32
C TRP A 254 -1.76 -11.88 16.41
N ARG A 255 -1.16 -13.09 16.38
CA ARG A 255 -1.64 -14.24 15.62
C ARG A 255 -1.89 -15.41 16.56
N SER A 256 -2.95 -16.18 16.30
CA SER A 256 -3.25 -17.45 16.95
C SER A 256 -3.05 -18.60 15.97
N THR A 257 -2.52 -19.73 16.44
CA THR A 257 -2.37 -20.96 15.63
C THR A 257 -3.69 -21.69 15.36
N THR A 258 -4.75 -21.33 16.08
CA THR A 258 -6.12 -21.83 15.90
C THR A 258 -7.09 -20.66 15.76
N LEU A 259 -8.24 -20.87 15.10
CA LEU A 259 -9.29 -19.85 15.03
C LEU A 259 -9.76 -19.53 16.44
N ALA A 260 -9.55 -18.28 16.86
CA ALA A 260 -9.82 -17.85 18.21
C ALA A 260 -10.49 -16.48 18.22
N ASN A 261 -11.04 -16.12 19.39
CA ASN A 261 -11.37 -14.73 19.65
C ASN A 261 -10.12 -13.99 20.16
N GLY A 262 -10.24 -12.67 20.32
CA GLY A 262 -9.17 -11.86 20.88
C GLY A 262 -9.63 -10.86 21.93
N VAL A 263 -8.84 -10.75 22.99
CA VAL A 263 -9.06 -9.80 24.08
C VAL A 263 -7.72 -9.12 24.41
N VAL A 264 -7.73 -7.79 24.44
CA VAL A 264 -6.60 -6.97 24.92
C VAL A 264 -6.95 -6.42 26.28
N ARG A 265 -6.08 -6.67 27.27
CA ARG A 265 -6.13 -5.99 28.56
C ARG A 265 -4.98 -4.99 28.63
N TRP A 266 -5.22 -3.75 29.04
CA TRP A 266 -4.20 -2.71 29.04
C TRP A 266 -4.36 -1.70 30.17
N GLY A 267 -3.32 -0.92 30.43
CA GLY A 267 -3.34 0.14 31.44
C GLY A 267 -2.03 0.93 31.53
N PRO A 268 -1.99 2.02 32.32
CA PRO A 268 -0.77 2.78 32.58
C PRO A 268 0.23 2.04 33.50
N THR A 269 -0.19 0.92 34.09
CA THR A 269 0.62 0.04 34.93
C THR A 269 0.39 -1.42 34.52
N ASP A 270 1.26 -2.31 34.98
CA ASP A 270 1.16 -3.77 34.82
C ASP A 270 -0.10 -4.38 35.46
N LYS A 271 -0.81 -3.62 36.31
CA LYS A 271 -2.15 -3.91 36.80
C LYS A 271 -3.19 -3.51 35.75
N LEU A 272 -3.23 -4.28 34.66
CA LEU A 272 -4.08 -4.08 33.48
C LEU A 272 -5.56 -3.89 33.89
N GLY A 273 -6.07 -2.66 33.75
CA GLY A 273 -7.40 -2.27 34.25
C GLY A 273 -8.46 -2.01 33.17
N ARG A 274 -8.05 -1.90 31.90
CA ARG A 274 -8.93 -1.65 30.75
C ARG A 274 -8.97 -2.89 29.86
N THR A 275 -10.11 -3.15 29.22
CA THR A 275 -10.32 -4.33 28.36
C THR A 275 -10.93 -3.92 27.03
N ILE A 276 -10.37 -4.44 25.94
CA ILE A 276 -10.93 -4.38 24.58
C ILE A 276 -11.19 -5.82 24.17
N THR A 277 -12.44 -6.14 23.86
CA THR A 277 -12.81 -7.42 23.25
C THR A 277 -12.94 -7.21 21.75
N ILE A 278 -12.21 -7.99 20.95
CA ILE A 278 -12.32 -7.91 19.50
C ILE A 278 -13.70 -8.41 19.08
N SER A 279 -14.47 -7.52 18.48
CA SER A 279 -15.77 -7.80 17.88
C SER A 279 -15.57 -8.43 16.50
N GLY A 280 -16.15 -9.59 16.26
CA GLY A 280 -16.05 -10.27 14.96
C GLY A 280 -16.09 -11.79 15.09
N PRO A 281 -16.08 -12.51 13.96
CA PRO A 281 -15.98 -13.97 13.98
C PRO A 281 -14.59 -14.36 14.51
N ARG A 282 -14.46 -15.60 15.00
CA ARG A 282 -13.12 -16.12 15.32
C ARG A 282 -12.22 -16.06 14.08
N ASP A 283 -11.00 -15.60 14.29
CA ASP A 283 -9.97 -15.43 13.28
C ASP A 283 -8.62 -15.97 13.81
N TYR A 284 -7.70 -16.18 12.89
CA TYR A 284 -6.30 -16.48 13.17
C TYR A 284 -5.50 -15.22 13.50
N THR A 285 -6.00 -14.05 13.09
CA THR A 285 -5.31 -12.79 13.25
C THR A 285 -6.15 -11.78 14.03
N HIS A 286 -5.50 -11.03 14.90
CA HIS A 286 -6.15 -10.18 15.88
C HIS A 286 -5.52 -8.80 15.87
N THR A 287 -6.34 -7.76 15.85
CA THR A 287 -5.89 -6.37 15.98
C THR A 287 -6.87 -5.57 16.85
N ALA A 288 -6.32 -4.66 17.65
CA ALA A 288 -7.09 -3.74 18.49
C ALA A 288 -6.37 -2.39 18.59
N GLN A 289 -7.13 -1.31 18.39
CA GLN A 289 -6.63 0.05 18.50
C GLN A 289 -6.87 0.62 19.90
N ILE A 290 -5.81 1.15 20.51
CA ILE A 290 -5.87 1.90 21.77
C ILE A 290 -5.67 3.38 21.44
N THR A 291 -6.62 4.25 21.82
CA THR A 291 -6.58 5.69 21.55
C THR A 291 -6.60 6.53 22.83
N GLY A 292 -6.22 7.81 22.72
CA GLY A 292 -6.26 8.76 23.85
C GLY A 292 -5.14 8.54 24.87
N LEU A 293 -4.00 8.03 24.41
CA LEU A 293 -2.79 7.88 25.20
C LEU A 293 -2.05 9.22 25.34
N GLN A 294 -1.22 9.34 26.37
CA GLN A 294 -0.33 10.49 26.52
C GLN A 294 0.95 10.26 25.70
N PRO A 295 1.51 11.28 25.04
CA PRO A 295 2.83 11.19 24.39
C PRO A 295 3.94 10.79 25.37
N ASN A 296 4.97 10.11 24.86
CA ASN A 296 6.17 9.70 25.61
C ASN A 296 5.87 9.05 26.97
N THR A 297 4.87 8.16 26.99
CA THR A 297 4.36 7.55 28.22
C THR A 297 4.35 6.03 28.07
N THR A 298 4.87 5.34 29.09
CA THR A 298 4.84 3.87 29.15
C THR A 298 3.45 3.35 29.48
N TYR A 299 2.97 2.39 28.70
CA TYR A 299 1.76 1.62 28.94
C TYR A 299 2.06 0.12 28.93
N TYR A 300 1.15 -0.66 29.51
CA TYR A 300 1.25 -2.12 29.62
C TYR A 300 0.03 -2.77 28.98
N PHE A 301 0.22 -3.95 28.40
CA PHE A 301 -0.85 -4.74 27.81
C PHE A 301 -0.61 -6.26 27.94
N SER A 302 -1.67 -7.05 27.85
CA SER A 302 -1.62 -8.49 27.63
C SER A 302 -2.69 -8.87 26.62
N VAL A 303 -2.41 -9.89 25.82
CA VAL A 303 -3.39 -10.45 24.87
C VAL A 303 -3.84 -11.83 25.36
N GLU A 304 -5.11 -12.13 25.11
CA GLU A 304 -5.78 -13.37 25.47
C GLU A 304 -6.64 -13.84 24.30
N SER A 305 -6.59 -15.12 23.99
CA SER A 305 -7.41 -15.76 22.97
C SER A 305 -7.97 -17.07 23.47
N LYS A 306 -9.21 -17.34 23.07
CA LYS A 306 -9.92 -18.60 23.29
C LYS A 306 -10.34 -19.18 21.94
N ASP A 307 -9.89 -20.39 21.68
CA ASP A 307 -10.11 -21.03 20.39
C ASP A 307 -11.47 -21.74 20.25
N LEU A 308 -11.71 -22.27 19.05
CA LEU A 308 -12.90 -23.04 18.70
C LEU A 308 -13.07 -24.34 19.51
N PHE A 309 -12.02 -24.81 20.19
CA PHE A 309 -12.01 -25.99 21.06
C PHE A 309 -12.04 -25.63 22.55
N SER A 310 -12.26 -24.35 22.87
CA SER A 310 -12.24 -23.80 24.23
C SER A 310 -10.88 -23.84 24.93
N ALA A 311 -9.78 -24.07 24.21
CA ALA A 311 -8.44 -23.83 24.73
C ALA A 311 -8.23 -22.32 24.92
N ASN A 312 -7.47 -21.93 25.94
CA ASN A 312 -7.18 -20.53 26.24
C ASN A 312 -5.67 -20.32 26.23
N ALA A 313 -5.22 -19.23 25.64
CA ALA A 313 -3.84 -18.77 25.71
C ALA A 313 -3.82 -17.29 26.09
N LYS A 314 -2.86 -16.92 26.94
CA LYS A 314 -2.71 -15.56 27.44
C LYS A 314 -1.24 -15.24 27.67
N THR A 315 -0.83 -14.02 27.34
CA THR A 315 0.52 -13.54 27.61
C THR A 315 0.67 -13.02 29.04
N THR A 316 1.90 -12.96 29.54
CA THR A 316 2.24 -12.05 30.64
C THR A 316 2.07 -10.59 30.20
N ALA A 317 2.11 -9.64 31.13
CA ALA A 317 2.08 -8.22 30.79
C ALA A 317 3.35 -7.85 29.99
N LEU A 318 3.15 -7.20 28.85
CA LEU A 318 4.13 -6.57 27.99
C LEU A 318 3.99 -5.05 28.10
N SER A 319 4.96 -4.28 27.62
CA SER A 319 4.93 -2.81 27.67
C SER A 319 5.35 -2.15 26.37
N PHE A 320 4.92 -0.91 26.19
CA PHE A 320 5.33 -0.03 25.09
C PHE A 320 5.37 1.43 25.55
N VAL A 321 6.06 2.30 24.80
CA VAL A 321 6.15 3.74 25.07
C VAL A 321 5.62 4.50 23.86
N THR A 322 4.62 5.36 24.03
CA THR A 322 4.08 6.21 22.96
C THR A 322 5.11 7.20 22.44
N ARG A 323 4.96 7.66 21.19
CA ARG A 323 5.90 8.60 20.56
C ARG A 323 5.83 10.00 21.19
N ASP A 324 6.86 10.81 20.94
CA ASP A 324 6.84 12.25 21.26
C ASP A 324 5.89 13.03 20.34
N ARG A 325 5.34 14.13 20.84
CA ARG A 325 4.51 15.05 20.05
C ARG A 325 5.40 15.97 19.22
N ALA A 326 5.32 15.90 17.89
CA ALA A 326 6.07 16.81 17.01
C ALA A 326 5.61 18.27 17.22
N GLY A 327 6.55 19.18 17.50
CA GLY A 327 6.28 20.62 17.57
C GLY A 327 6.05 21.22 16.17
N THR A 328 5.10 22.14 16.04
CA THR A 328 4.79 22.86 14.79
C THR A 328 5.98 23.69 14.28
N PRO A 329 6.44 23.54 13.03
CA PRO A 329 7.43 24.46 12.45
C PRO A 329 6.82 25.82 12.10
N ALA A 330 7.55 26.89 12.43
CA ALA A 330 7.24 28.27 12.08
C ALA A 330 7.40 28.56 10.58
N ALA A 331 6.58 29.48 10.06
CA ALA A 331 6.63 29.97 8.70
C ALA A 331 7.98 30.64 8.35
N TYR A 332 8.52 30.36 7.15
CA TYR A 332 9.62 31.12 6.57
C TYR A 332 9.32 31.59 5.15
N ASP A 333 10.03 32.66 4.80
CA ASP A 333 9.87 33.64 3.75
C ASP A 333 10.53 33.22 2.41
N ASN A 334 9.96 33.73 1.33
CA ASN A 334 10.47 33.55 -0.03
C ASN A 334 11.49 34.65 -0.36
N SER A 335 12.78 34.32 -0.38
CA SER A 335 13.75 35.02 -1.24
C SER A 335 14.90 34.09 -1.62
N GLY A 336 15.11 33.93 -2.93
CA GLY A 336 16.09 33.01 -3.49
C GLY A 336 17.53 33.38 -3.09
N ARG A 337 18.26 32.38 -2.59
CA ARG A 337 19.73 32.40 -2.49
C ARG A 337 20.26 30.97 -2.44
N VAL A 338 21.14 30.66 -3.39
CA VAL A 338 21.95 29.44 -3.48
C VAL A 338 22.84 29.31 -2.25
N LEU A 339 22.83 28.15 -1.56
CA LEU A 339 23.96 27.58 -0.82
C LEU A 339 23.72 26.07 -0.62
N GLY A 340 24.59 25.22 -1.17
CA GLY A 340 24.59 23.77 -0.98
C GLY A 340 26.01 23.18 -0.94
N VAL A 341 26.96 23.92 -0.35
CA VAL A 341 28.20 23.31 0.18
C VAL A 341 27.85 22.83 1.58
N THR A 342 27.97 21.53 1.88
CA THR A 342 27.96 21.11 3.29
C THR A 342 29.38 21.26 3.82
N SER A 343 29.52 21.98 4.93
CA SER A 343 30.76 22.02 5.70
C SER A 343 30.94 20.71 6.47
N ARG A 344 31.29 19.66 5.73
CA ARG A 344 32.15 18.49 6.06
C ARG A 344 32.23 17.63 4.79
N HIS A 345 32.76 18.29 3.75
CA HIS A 345 33.35 17.85 2.47
C HIS A 345 32.99 16.42 1.96
N ASP A 346 32.52 16.27 0.71
CA ASP A 346 33.23 15.50 -0.37
C ASP A 346 32.37 14.84 -1.44
N LEU A 347 31.14 14.41 -1.16
CA LEU A 347 30.30 13.69 -2.15
C LEU A 347 29.51 14.68 -3.02
N MET A 348 29.73 14.67 -4.34
CA MET A 348 29.06 15.54 -5.31
C MET A 348 27.89 14.89 -6.05
N PHE A 349 28.01 13.60 -6.39
CA PHE A 349 27.03 12.88 -7.20
C PHE A 349 26.99 11.40 -6.80
N TYR A 350 25.79 10.83 -6.73
CA TYR A 350 25.56 9.40 -6.51
C TYR A 350 24.41 8.88 -7.37
N ALA A 351 24.61 7.78 -8.10
CA ALA A 351 23.59 7.12 -8.91
C ALA A 351 23.79 5.60 -8.99
N SER A 352 22.70 4.84 -9.00
CA SER A 352 22.67 3.38 -9.22
C SER A 352 21.84 3.07 -10.48
N TYR A 353 22.31 2.15 -11.31
CA TYR A 353 21.71 1.80 -12.61
C TYR A 353 21.52 0.29 -12.74
N ASP A 354 20.68 -0.30 -11.89
CA ASP A 354 20.31 -1.71 -12.01
C ASP A 354 19.09 -1.93 -12.93
N GLN A 355 19.05 -3.09 -13.59
CA GLN A 355 17.87 -3.55 -14.33
C GLN A 355 16.85 -4.06 -13.31
N GLY A 356 16.19 -3.13 -12.62
CA GLY A 356 15.28 -3.50 -11.54
C GLY A 356 14.81 -2.38 -10.61
N LEU A 357 14.71 -1.13 -11.08
CA LEU A 357 14.19 -0.03 -10.28
C LEU A 357 13.16 0.79 -11.08
N HIS A 358 11.88 0.59 -10.76
CA HIS A 358 10.80 1.52 -11.10
C HIS A 358 10.91 2.76 -10.20
N GLY A 359 11.77 3.70 -10.57
CA GLY A 359 11.79 5.05 -10.00
C GLY A 359 10.89 5.99 -10.81
N ASP A 360 9.68 6.25 -10.31
CA ASP A 360 8.84 7.38 -10.75
C ASP A 360 9.29 8.63 -9.99
N PHE A 361 9.93 9.56 -10.72
CA PHE A 361 10.45 10.82 -10.17
C PHE A 361 9.37 11.91 -9.99
N SER A 362 8.08 11.59 -10.15
CA SER A 362 6.99 12.58 -10.05
C SER A 362 6.39 12.73 -8.64
N LEU A 363 6.80 11.91 -7.66
CA LEU A 363 6.29 11.96 -6.27
C LEU A 363 7.35 12.20 -5.18
N GLY A 364 8.55 12.68 -5.53
CA GLY A 364 9.49 13.21 -4.54
C GLY A 364 10.11 12.17 -3.59
N ASP A 365 10.40 10.96 -4.09
CA ASP A 365 11.20 9.96 -3.36
C ASP A 365 12.70 10.09 -3.74
N PRO A 366 13.63 10.34 -2.80
CA PRO A 366 15.01 10.71 -3.13
C PRO A 366 15.97 9.52 -2.95
N LEU A 367 16.24 8.76 -4.01
CA LEU A 367 17.47 7.94 -4.09
C LEU A 367 18.24 8.10 -5.41
N GLY A 368 18.21 9.33 -5.93
CA GLY A 368 19.26 9.90 -6.77
C GLY A 368 19.49 11.33 -6.30
N ILE A 369 20.51 11.58 -5.48
CA ILE A 369 20.88 12.96 -5.13
C ILE A 369 21.70 13.50 -6.30
N ALA A 370 21.01 14.08 -7.28
CA ALA A 370 21.60 14.99 -8.24
C ALA A 370 21.60 16.40 -7.63
N LEU A 371 22.74 16.85 -7.08
CA LEU A 371 22.95 18.27 -6.77
C LEU A 371 23.38 18.99 -8.07
N GLY A 372 22.40 19.23 -8.93
CA GLY A 372 22.55 19.84 -10.25
C GLY A 372 21.55 19.23 -11.23
N VAL A 373 20.97 20.02 -12.13
CA VAL A 373 19.94 19.56 -13.09
C VAL A 373 20.62 18.70 -14.17
N PRO A 374 20.39 17.38 -14.24
CA PRO A 374 20.83 16.62 -15.40
C PRO A 374 19.96 17.04 -16.58
N SER A 375 20.55 17.65 -17.61
CA SER A 375 19.82 17.91 -18.85
C SER A 375 19.98 16.72 -19.79
N VAL A 376 18.92 15.92 -19.91
CA VAL A 376 18.80 14.95 -21.02
C VAL A 376 18.46 15.76 -22.26
N THR A 377 19.44 16.02 -23.12
CA THR A 377 19.21 16.65 -24.41
C THR A 377 19.10 15.58 -25.48
N GLU A 378 17.88 15.31 -25.95
CA GLU A 378 17.68 14.83 -27.32
C GLU A 378 16.96 15.90 -28.13
N ASN A 379 17.49 16.12 -29.34
CA ASN A 379 16.94 17.04 -30.31
C ASN A 379 15.56 16.59 -30.76
N SER A 380 14.59 17.49 -30.62
CA SER A 380 13.26 17.52 -31.27
C SER A 380 12.32 16.34 -31.02
N GLY A 381 11.37 16.54 -30.10
CA GLY A 381 10.12 15.77 -30.03
C GLY A 381 9.87 15.16 -28.64
N GLY A 382 9.16 15.89 -27.79
CA GLY A 382 9.04 15.58 -26.36
C GLY A 382 8.51 14.18 -26.01
N ARG A 383 9.26 13.51 -25.12
CA ARG A 383 8.79 12.57 -24.08
C ARG A 383 9.74 12.67 -22.88
N ARG A 384 9.18 12.60 -21.65
CA ARG A 384 9.92 12.42 -20.39
C ARG A 384 9.72 10.96 -19.97
N SER A 385 10.77 10.24 -19.57
CA SER A 385 10.70 8.80 -19.24
C SER A 385 11.08 8.49 -17.79
N GLU A 386 10.25 7.69 -17.13
CA GLU A 386 10.48 6.96 -15.88
C GLU A 386 11.38 5.73 -16.11
N GLY A 387 12.07 5.24 -15.07
CA GLY A 387 12.71 3.91 -15.01
C GLY A 387 13.65 3.58 -16.19
N VAL A 388 14.96 3.72 -16.01
CA VAL A 388 15.89 3.39 -17.10
C VAL A 388 16.06 1.87 -17.21
N THR A 389 15.26 1.24 -18.08
CA THR A 389 15.71 0.05 -18.81
C THR A 389 16.54 0.55 -19.99
N LEU A 390 17.87 0.38 -19.95
CA LEU A 390 18.76 0.76 -21.06
C LEU A 390 18.66 -0.25 -22.21
N THR A 391 17.50 -0.32 -22.86
CA THR A 391 17.38 -0.90 -24.20
C THR A 391 17.23 0.17 -25.28
N ASP A 392 16.82 1.39 -24.93
CA ASP A 392 16.51 2.45 -25.92
C ASP A 392 16.93 3.89 -25.52
N VAL A 393 17.80 4.08 -24.51
CA VAL A 393 18.35 5.41 -24.16
C VAL A 393 19.85 5.43 -24.39
N THR A 394 20.34 6.43 -25.13
CA THR A 394 21.70 6.45 -25.67
C THR A 394 22.74 7.21 -24.82
N ARG A 395 22.34 8.09 -23.88
CA ARG A 395 23.28 8.97 -23.14
C ARG A 395 22.79 9.39 -21.74
N VAL A 396 23.71 9.49 -20.77
CA VAL A 396 23.54 10.25 -19.51
C VAL A 396 24.57 11.40 -19.48
N GLN A 397 24.10 12.64 -19.31
CA GLN A 397 24.93 13.85 -19.28
C GLN A 397 24.80 14.56 -17.92
N TYR A 398 25.94 14.81 -17.28
CA TYR A 398 26.05 15.69 -16.12
C TYR A 398 26.63 17.04 -16.55
N ASP A 399 25.84 18.11 -16.43
CA ASP A 399 26.27 19.48 -16.70
C ASP A 399 26.88 20.08 -15.42
N GLY A 400 28.19 19.89 -15.26
CA GLY A 400 28.94 20.20 -14.04
C GLY A 400 29.57 21.58 -14.02
N ARG A 401 29.19 22.50 -14.93
CA ARG A 401 29.85 23.81 -15.14
C ARG A 401 30.09 24.61 -13.86
N ASP A 402 29.25 24.43 -12.84
CA ASP A 402 29.29 25.20 -11.59
C ASP A 402 29.73 24.41 -10.34
N ASN A 403 29.91 23.08 -10.40
CA ASN A 403 29.97 22.24 -9.19
C ASN A 403 31.15 21.24 -9.06
N ALA A 404 31.97 21.02 -10.09
CA ALA A 404 33.18 20.20 -9.96
C ALA A 404 34.39 21.07 -9.61
N ASN A 405 35.23 20.63 -8.67
CA ASN A 405 36.59 21.15 -8.58
C ASN A 405 37.45 20.44 -9.64
N PRO A 406 37.76 21.06 -10.79
CA PRO A 406 38.57 20.41 -11.80
C PRO A 406 40.01 20.18 -11.33
N SER A 407 40.45 20.80 -10.22
CA SER A 407 41.81 20.61 -9.68
C SER A 407 41.97 19.34 -8.84
N ALA A 408 40.91 18.74 -8.28
CA ALA A 408 40.99 17.45 -7.60
C ALA A 408 39.64 16.74 -7.54
N GLY A 409 39.63 15.41 -7.68
CA GLY A 409 38.37 14.65 -7.70
C GLY A 409 38.55 13.16 -7.55
N THR A 410 37.45 12.46 -7.29
CA THR A 410 37.40 10.99 -7.27
C THR A 410 36.14 10.50 -7.95
N ILE A 411 36.26 9.48 -8.80
CA ILE A 411 35.14 8.74 -9.39
C ILE A 411 35.24 7.30 -8.91
N ALA A 412 34.16 6.76 -8.36
CA ALA A 412 34.07 5.38 -7.91
C ALA A 412 32.77 4.74 -8.41
N PHE A 413 32.81 3.47 -8.80
CA PHE A 413 31.63 2.76 -9.29
C PHE A 413 31.86 1.25 -9.27
N TRP A 414 30.79 0.49 -9.13
CA TRP A 414 30.74 -0.91 -9.51
C TRP A 414 30.41 -1.03 -10.98
N PHE A 415 31.05 -1.97 -11.66
CA PHE A 415 30.67 -2.37 -13.01
C PHE A 415 30.72 -3.88 -13.19
N LYS A 416 29.81 -4.40 -14.01
CA LYS A 416 29.72 -5.80 -14.42
C LYS A 416 29.77 -5.84 -15.94
N PRO A 417 30.92 -6.10 -16.55
CA PRO A 417 31.02 -6.20 -18.00
C PRO A 417 30.37 -7.50 -18.47
N ASN A 418 29.76 -7.51 -19.66
CA ASN A 418 29.39 -8.75 -20.36
C ASN A 418 30.58 -9.32 -21.16
N TRP A 419 31.70 -8.58 -21.18
CA TRP A 419 32.95 -8.89 -21.83
C TRP A 419 34.06 -9.17 -20.82
N ASP A 420 35.16 -9.73 -21.31
CA ASP A 420 36.37 -9.99 -20.55
C ASP A 420 37.61 -9.45 -21.28
N ASN A 421 38.80 -9.78 -20.80
CA ASN A 421 40.05 -9.39 -21.46
C ASN A 421 40.38 -10.14 -22.76
N SER A 422 39.53 -11.06 -23.21
CA SER A 422 39.74 -11.81 -24.45
C SER A 422 39.15 -11.12 -25.69
N ASP A 423 38.16 -10.24 -25.52
CA ASP A 423 37.67 -9.50 -26.68
C ASP A 423 38.68 -8.44 -27.13
N ASP A 424 38.87 -8.34 -28.44
CA ASP A 424 39.81 -7.43 -29.07
C ASP A 424 39.19 -6.03 -29.29
N ILE A 425 38.15 -5.71 -28.51
CA ILE A 425 37.27 -4.55 -28.66
C ILE A 425 37.65 -3.46 -27.65
N HIS A 426 37.53 -2.20 -28.08
CA HIS A 426 37.64 -1.05 -27.18
C HIS A 426 36.32 -0.82 -26.44
N HIS A 427 36.39 -0.81 -25.11
CA HIS A 427 35.24 -0.53 -24.25
C HIS A 427 35.45 0.77 -23.51
N GLN A 428 34.54 1.72 -23.62
CA GLN A 428 34.63 3.00 -22.91
C GLN A 428 33.58 3.05 -21.81
N LEU A 429 34.04 3.25 -20.57
CA LEU A 429 33.19 3.33 -19.38
C LEU A 429 32.75 4.79 -19.15
N PHE A 430 33.67 5.74 -19.21
CA PHE A 430 33.42 7.16 -18.93
C PHE A 430 34.18 8.07 -19.88
N THR A 431 33.60 9.21 -20.26
CA THR A 431 34.32 10.29 -20.93
C THR A 431 33.64 11.66 -20.78
N ASN A 432 34.36 12.76 -20.93
CA ASN A 432 33.78 14.10 -21.04
C ASN A 432 33.76 14.65 -22.48
N ASN A 433 34.26 13.89 -23.49
CA ASN A 433 34.26 14.31 -24.89
C ASN A 433 33.40 13.38 -25.74
N ALA A 434 32.46 13.99 -26.47
CA ALA A 434 31.51 13.30 -27.32
C ALA A 434 32.05 12.81 -28.68
N ALA A 435 33.09 13.46 -29.19
CA ALA A 435 33.67 13.19 -30.50
C ALA A 435 35.06 12.57 -30.29
N TYR A 436 35.10 11.29 -29.92
CA TYR A 436 36.35 10.53 -29.81
C TYR A 436 37.01 10.39 -31.18
N GLN A 437 37.80 11.40 -31.60
CA GLN A 437 38.77 11.35 -32.72
C GLN A 437 39.52 12.65 -33.05
N GLN A 438 39.29 13.79 -32.38
CA GLN A 438 40.01 15.03 -32.73
C GLN A 438 41.23 15.26 -31.85
N VAL A 439 42.36 15.54 -32.51
CA VAL A 439 43.74 15.49 -31.98
C VAL A 439 44.09 16.65 -31.04
N ASN A 440 43.14 17.55 -30.75
CA ASN A 440 43.35 18.77 -29.97
C ASN A 440 42.29 19.00 -28.88
N ASP A 441 41.49 17.98 -28.55
CA ASP A 441 40.40 18.14 -27.59
C ASP A 441 40.84 17.69 -26.19
N LYS A 442 40.47 18.46 -25.16
CA LYS A 442 40.73 18.13 -23.76
C LYS A 442 39.75 17.04 -23.31
N TYR A 443 40.24 15.96 -22.73
CA TYR A 443 39.37 14.87 -22.29
C TYR A 443 39.80 14.18 -20.98
N LEU A 444 38.83 13.60 -20.28
CA LEU A 444 38.94 12.59 -19.24
C LEU A 444 38.28 11.32 -19.78
N THR A 445 38.89 10.16 -19.57
CA THR A 445 38.35 8.88 -20.05
C THR A 445 38.71 7.72 -19.13
N ILE A 446 37.82 6.74 -19.01
CA ILE A 446 38.04 5.45 -18.34
C ILE A 446 37.55 4.34 -19.28
N GLY A 447 38.33 3.28 -19.50
CA GLY A 447 37.92 2.20 -20.40
C GLY A 447 38.87 1.00 -20.47
N LYS A 448 38.60 0.06 -21.39
CA LYS A 448 39.46 -1.05 -21.83
C LYS A 448 39.96 -0.80 -23.26
N THR A 449 41.24 -1.06 -23.52
CA THR A 449 41.81 -1.05 -24.88
C THR A 449 41.51 -2.35 -25.66
N GLY A 450 41.28 -2.26 -26.97
CA GLY A 450 41.20 -3.42 -27.88
C GLY A 450 42.53 -3.76 -28.58
N ALA A 451 42.50 -4.67 -29.56
CA ALA A 451 43.70 -5.25 -30.17
C ALA A 451 44.60 -4.29 -30.95
N LYS A 452 44.05 -3.19 -31.48
CA LYS A 452 44.81 -2.20 -32.25
C LYS A 452 45.37 -1.06 -31.40
N GLY A 453 45.11 -1.06 -30.08
CA GLY A 453 45.41 0.08 -29.24
C GLY A 453 44.64 1.34 -29.66
N ILE A 454 44.79 2.43 -28.91
CA ILE A 454 44.20 3.72 -29.30
C ILE A 454 45.00 4.24 -30.50
N ALA A 455 44.32 4.56 -31.61
CA ALA A 455 44.89 4.73 -32.97
C ALA A 455 46.03 5.78 -33.12
N ASN A 456 46.38 6.53 -32.07
CA ASN A 456 47.41 7.56 -32.08
C ASN A 456 48.64 7.27 -31.18
N VAL A 457 48.87 6.06 -30.66
CA VAL A 457 50.04 5.80 -29.80
C VAL A 457 50.75 4.45 -30.07
N TYR A 458 52.08 4.54 -30.26
CA TYR A 458 53.05 3.47 -30.53
C TYR A 458 53.31 2.52 -29.34
N LEU A 459 52.29 1.85 -28.79
CA LEU A 459 52.49 0.77 -27.79
C LEU A 459 51.55 -0.42 -27.94
N ASN A 460 52.11 -1.62 -27.81
CA ASN A 460 51.44 -2.92 -27.79
C ASN A 460 50.66 -3.20 -26.48
N GLU A 461 49.92 -2.23 -25.92
CA GLU A 461 49.16 -2.39 -24.67
C GLU A 461 47.71 -2.82 -24.91
N LYS A 462 47.56 -4.05 -25.42
CA LYS A 462 46.27 -4.68 -25.72
C LYS A 462 45.53 -5.09 -24.45
N ASN A 463 44.21 -4.96 -24.45
CA ASN A 463 43.27 -5.55 -23.49
C ASN A 463 43.57 -5.16 -22.02
N LYS A 464 43.87 -3.88 -21.78
CA LYS A 464 44.08 -3.32 -20.43
C LYS A 464 43.04 -2.27 -20.09
N LEU A 465 42.70 -2.17 -18.81
CA LEU A 465 41.97 -1.04 -18.27
C LEU A 465 42.87 0.20 -18.22
N TYR A 466 42.32 1.36 -18.55
CA TYR A 466 43.04 2.61 -18.60
C TYR A 466 42.21 3.78 -18.04
N PHE A 467 42.94 4.74 -17.50
CA PHE A 467 42.46 6.09 -17.16
C PHE A 467 43.29 7.09 -17.98
N GLY A 468 42.63 7.98 -18.71
CA GLY A 468 43.27 8.97 -19.57
C GLY A 468 42.79 10.39 -19.26
N LEU A 469 43.73 11.33 -19.32
CA LEU A 469 43.52 12.77 -19.23
C LEU A 469 44.34 13.47 -20.32
N GLU A 470 43.74 14.46 -20.97
CA GLU A 470 44.35 15.24 -22.06
C GLU A 470 44.12 16.73 -21.86
N ASP A 471 45.18 17.51 -22.03
CA ASP A 471 45.13 18.95 -22.23
C ASP A 471 45.79 19.26 -23.58
N ALA A 472 45.13 20.07 -24.40
CA ALA A 472 45.33 20.22 -25.84
C ALA A 472 46.74 20.66 -26.31
N ASP A 473 47.68 20.91 -25.39
CA ASP A 473 48.91 21.60 -25.71
C ASP A 473 50.15 20.70 -25.80
N ASP A 474 50.27 19.54 -25.12
CA ASP A 474 51.33 18.48 -25.33
C ASP A 474 51.68 17.60 -24.10
N VAL A 475 50.77 17.36 -23.15
CA VAL A 475 51.03 16.39 -22.06
C VAL A 475 49.82 15.48 -21.74
N ASP A 476 49.70 14.36 -22.45
CA ASP A 476 48.71 13.31 -22.18
C ASP A 476 49.10 12.51 -20.92
N TYR A 477 48.25 12.50 -19.89
CA TYR A 477 48.40 11.58 -18.75
C TYR A 477 47.55 10.34 -19.01
N ARG A 478 48.20 9.20 -19.28
CA ARG A 478 47.51 7.91 -19.40
C ARG A 478 48.10 6.91 -18.43
N TYR A 479 47.23 6.33 -17.60
CA TYR A 479 47.55 5.29 -16.63
C TYR A 479 46.90 3.98 -17.05
N PHE A 480 47.70 2.97 -17.35
CA PHE A 480 47.22 1.62 -17.62
C PHE A 480 47.31 0.78 -16.37
N VAL A 481 46.23 0.08 -16.02
CA VAL A 481 46.21 -0.82 -14.87
C VAL A 481 46.81 -2.16 -15.25
N GLN A 482 47.85 -2.59 -14.52
CA GLN A 482 48.38 -3.96 -14.65
C GLN A 482 47.52 -4.95 -13.86
N ASN A 483 47.32 -6.16 -14.41
CA ASN A 483 46.64 -7.28 -13.76
C ASN A 483 45.15 -7.08 -13.39
N ALA A 484 44.49 -6.04 -13.88
CA ALA A 484 43.05 -5.84 -13.68
C ALA A 484 42.27 -6.44 -14.86
N ALA A 485 42.14 -7.77 -14.87
CA ALA A 485 41.40 -8.46 -15.91
C ALA A 485 39.92 -8.57 -15.55
N PRO A 486 39.01 -7.89 -16.28
CA PRO A 486 37.59 -8.08 -16.08
C PRO A 486 37.17 -9.46 -16.57
N ALA A 487 36.22 -10.04 -15.86
CA ALA A 487 35.58 -11.29 -16.22
C ALA A 487 34.12 -10.99 -16.58
N ALA A 488 33.69 -11.53 -17.72
CA ALA A 488 32.32 -11.41 -18.19
C ALA A 488 31.34 -11.88 -17.09
N GLY A 489 30.38 -11.04 -16.76
CA GLY A 489 29.34 -11.28 -15.78
C GLY A 489 29.79 -11.17 -14.32
N GLN A 490 31.00 -10.71 -14.01
CA GLN A 490 31.46 -10.50 -12.63
C GLN A 490 31.49 -9.02 -12.26
N TRP A 491 31.05 -8.70 -11.04
CA TRP A 491 31.13 -7.34 -10.52
C TRP A 491 32.57 -6.99 -10.13
N MET A 492 32.97 -5.77 -10.49
CA MET A 492 34.24 -5.17 -10.12
C MET A 492 34.00 -3.75 -9.62
N PHE A 493 34.70 -3.36 -8.55
CA PHE A 493 34.71 -1.99 -8.07
C PHE A 493 35.92 -1.25 -8.64
N MET A 494 35.70 -0.10 -9.26
CA MET A 494 36.75 0.74 -9.81
C MET A 494 36.73 2.09 -9.10
N THR A 495 37.91 2.63 -8.78
CA THR A 495 38.03 4.00 -8.30
C THR A 495 39.20 4.70 -8.98
N VAL A 496 38.99 5.93 -9.41
CA VAL A 496 40.02 6.82 -9.95
C VAL A 496 40.00 8.11 -9.15
N SER A 497 41.12 8.46 -8.52
CA SER A 497 41.30 9.66 -7.69
C SER A 497 42.46 10.49 -8.23
N TRP A 498 42.30 11.81 -8.34
CA TRP A 498 43.31 12.72 -8.93
C TRP A 498 43.41 14.05 -8.17
N ASP A 499 44.58 14.68 -8.26
CA ASP A 499 44.91 16.00 -7.71
C ASP A 499 45.95 16.71 -8.60
N PHE A 500 45.53 17.78 -9.27
CA PHE A 500 46.28 18.60 -10.23
C PHE A 500 47.21 19.64 -9.60
N ASP A 501 47.14 19.87 -8.29
CA ASP A 501 47.94 20.88 -7.59
C ASP A 501 49.15 20.26 -6.84
N GLY A 502 49.51 19.00 -7.13
CA GLY A 502 50.71 18.34 -6.60
C GLY A 502 50.64 16.83 -6.41
N GLY A 503 49.55 16.16 -6.81
CA GLY A 503 49.37 14.71 -6.69
C GLY A 503 49.55 13.93 -8.00
N ALA A 504 49.76 12.61 -7.89
CA ALA A 504 49.65 11.69 -9.02
C ALA A 504 48.23 11.09 -9.06
N GLY A 505 47.70 10.83 -10.25
CA GLY A 505 46.46 10.06 -10.40
C GLY A 505 46.63 8.64 -9.85
N LYS A 506 45.64 8.18 -9.06
CA LYS A 506 45.61 6.83 -8.49
C LYS A 506 44.40 6.07 -9.01
N VAL A 507 44.63 4.83 -9.39
CA VAL A 507 43.58 3.90 -9.81
C VAL A 507 43.53 2.76 -8.81
N TYR A 508 42.33 2.35 -8.41
CA TYR A 508 42.08 1.24 -7.50
C TYR A 508 41.13 0.26 -8.16
N VAL A 509 41.38 -1.01 -7.91
CA VAL A 509 40.52 -2.12 -8.36
C VAL A 509 40.16 -2.93 -7.13
N ASN A 510 38.87 -3.09 -6.88
CA ASN A 510 38.32 -3.76 -5.70
C ASN A 510 38.91 -3.21 -4.38
N GLY A 511 39.00 -1.87 -4.30
CA GLY A 511 39.48 -1.15 -3.12
C GLY A 511 40.99 -1.19 -2.89
N GLU A 512 41.76 -1.89 -3.73
CA GLU A 512 43.22 -1.99 -3.61
C GLU A 512 43.93 -1.14 -4.68
N PRO A 513 45.05 -0.47 -4.34
CA PRO A 513 45.81 0.33 -5.29
C PRO A 513 46.29 -0.52 -6.47
N ALA A 514 46.00 -0.07 -7.69
CA ALA A 514 46.39 -0.75 -8.90
C ALA A 514 47.76 -0.27 -9.39
N GLN A 515 48.61 -1.20 -9.87
CA GLN A 515 49.88 -0.81 -10.48
C GLN A 515 49.61 -0.10 -11.81
N THR A 516 50.15 1.11 -11.97
CA THR A 516 49.94 1.92 -13.17
C THR A 516 51.21 2.03 -14.02
N HIS A 517 51.05 2.01 -15.34
CA HIS A 517 52.13 2.36 -16.29
C HIS A 517 51.79 3.69 -16.98
N ALA A 518 52.73 4.64 -16.97
CA ALA A 518 52.60 5.95 -17.62
C ALA A 518 53.38 5.99 -18.95
N TYR A 519 52.82 6.65 -19.98
CA TYR A 519 53.38 6.65 -21.34
C TYR A 519 54.43 7.77 -21.61
N ARG A 520 55.29 7.53 -22.64
CA ARG A 520 56.43 8.36 -23.09
C ARG A 520 56.00 9.70 -23.71
N GLY A 521 55.88 10.68 -22.84
CA GLY A 521 56.17 12.12 -23.04
C GLY A 521 56.74 12.74 -21.75
N LEU A 522 56.56 12.03 -20.63
CA LEU A 522 56.93 12.42 -19.27
C LEU A 522 58.19 11.67 -18.83
N LYS A 523 59.15 12.38 -18.23
CA LYS A 523 60.31 11.76 -17.56
C LYS A 523 59.79 10.75 -16.53
N ARG A 524 60.47 9.61 -16.42
CA ARG A 524 60.12 8.40 -15.62
C ARG A 524 59.91 8.58 -14.11
N GLU A 525 59.81 9.80 -13.60
CA GLU A 525 59.75 10.10 -12.17
C GLU A 525 58.37 10.68 -11.83
N ALA A 526 57.70 10.06 -10.87
CA ALA A 526 56.45 10.46 -10.21
C ALA A 526 55.75 11.65 -10.88
N ALA A 527 54.98 11.37 -11.93
CA ALA A 527 54.34 12.39 -12.75
C ALA A 527 53.36 13.20 -11.89
N THR A 528 53.79 14.40 -11.50
CA THR A 528 52.95 15.41 -10.89
C THR A 528 52.05 15.98 -11.98
N LEU A 529 50.74 15.97 -11.75
CA LEU A 529 49.78 16.72 -12.53
C LEU A 529 50.10 18.21 -12.26
N SER A 530 50.40 19.01 -13.29
CA SER A 530 51.03 20.34 -13.09
C SER A 530 50.15 21.55 -13.41
N ALA A 531 48.95 21.32 -13.95
CA ALA A 531 47.91 22.34 -14.10
C ALA A 531 46.55 21.69 -14.36
N THR A 532 45.48 22.39 -13.96
CA THR A 532 44.10 22.02 -14.29
C THR A 532 43.81 22.25 -15.78
N PRO A 533 43.37 21.25 -16.56
CA PRO A 533 43.01 21.42 -17.97
C PRO A 533 41.84 22.41 -18.16
N ALA A 534 42.04 23.48 -18.93
CA ALA A 534 41.01 24.47 -19.24
C ALA A 534 39.95 23.91 -20.21
N GLY A 535 38.98 23.12 -19.71
CA GLY A 535 37.92 22.47 -20.51
C GLY A 535 37.20 21.31 -19.80
N LEU A 536 37.68 20.87 -18.63
CA LEU A 536 37.02 19.85 -17.79
C LEU A 536 35.60 20.23 -17.33
N LEU A 537 35.17 21.48 -17.53
CA LEU A 537 33.93 22.05 -17.01
C LEU A 537 32.69 21.83 -17.92
N ASP A 538 32.86 21.31 -19.14
CA ASP A 538 31.80 21.44 -20.16
C ASP A 538 30.69 20.37 -20.12
N ALA A 539 30.99 19.12 -19.75
CA ALA A 539 30.02 18.06 -19.36
C ALA A 539 30.73 16.73 -19.02
N PHE A 540 30.26 15.98 -18.01
CA PHE A 540 30.73 14.62 -17.71
C PHE A 540 29.75 13.58 -18.27
N LEU A 541 30.22 12.60 -19.06
CA LEU A 541 29.40 11.63 -19.78
C LEU A 541 29.74 10.18 -19.36
N VAL A 542 28.71 9.34 -19.32
CA VAL A 542 28.81 7.92 -18.92
C VAL A 542 28.42 7.02 -20.10
N GLY A 543 29.29 6.06 -20.45
CA GLY A 543 29.12 5.06 -21.53
C GLY A 543 29.81 5.41 -22.88
N GLY A 544 30.17 4.39 -23.69
CA GLY A 544 30.64 4.56 -25.08
C GLY A 544 30.69 3.28 -25.92
N THR A 545 30.60 3.43 -27.25
CA THR A 545 30.65 2.35 -28.27
C THR A 545 31.51 2.72 -29.48
N GLN A 546 31.79 1.73 -30.35
CA GLN A 546 32.60 1.96 -31.54
C GLN A 546 31.93 2.92 -32.52
N ASN A 547 32.59 4.08 -32.64
CA ASN A 547 32.61 5.01 -33.77
C ASN A 547 31.49 6.06 -33.80
N ALA A 548 31.71 7.12 -33.00
CA ALA A 548 31.15 8.46 -33.16
C ALA A 548 29.61 8.53 -33.17
N SER A 549 28.97 8.06 -32.11
CA SER A 549 27.64 8.43 -31.61
C SER A 549 27.40 7.61 -30.34
N PHE A 550 27.01 8.26 -29.23
CA PHE A 550 26.72 7.56 -27.98
C PHE A 550 25.56 6.60 -28.18
N GLY A 551 25.73 5.38 -27.68
CA GLY A 551 24.65 4.41 -27.58
C GLY A 551 25.24 3.09 -27.16
N ILE A 552 24.79 2.56 -26.02
CA ILE A 552 24.93 1.14 -25.68
C ILE A 552 24.16 0.37 -26.76
N VAL A 553 24.80 0.12 -27.88
CA VAL A 553 24.31 -0.88 -28.83
C VAL A 553 25.06 -2.15 -28.47
N ASN A 554 24.48 -2.91 -27.52
CA ASN A 554 24.73 -4.34 -27.18
C ASN A 554 24.83 -4.72 -25.67
N GLY A 555 24.47 -3.84 -24.72
CA GLY A 555 24.37 -4.25 -23.30
C GLY A 555 25.71 -4.65 -22.67
N ASP A 556 26.78 -3.92 -23.01
CA ASP A 556 28.16 -4.33 -22.74
C ASP A 556 28.63 -4.22 -21.28
N ILE A 557 27.99 -3.38 -20.47
CA ILE A 557 28.32 -3.21 -19.05
C ILE A 557 27.05 -2.92 -18.24
N THR A 558 26.97 -3.39 -17.00
CA THR A 558 26.05 -2.88 -15.97
C THR A 558 26.85 -2.01 -15.00
N LEU A 559 26.32 -0.87 -14.58
CA LEU A 559 26.94 0.03 -13.60
C LEU A 559 26.10 0.07 -12.32
N ASP A 560 26.76 0.18 -11.16
CA ASP A 560 26.10 0.37 -9.88
C ASP A 560 26.94 1.26 -8.95
N GLU A 561 26.29 1.93 -8.00
CA GLU A 561 26.87 2.89 -7.03
C GLU A 561 27.90 3.88 -7.64
N LEU A 562 27.59 4.47 -8.80
CA LEU A 562 28.42 5.52 -9.39
C LEU A 562 28.44 6.73 -8.48
N THR A 563 29.64 7.11 -8.07
CA THR A 563 29.89 8.13 -7.06
C THR A 563 30.99 9.07 -7.53
N ILE A 564 30.76 10.38 -7.42
CA ILE A 564 31.75 11.41 -7.77
C ILE A 564 31.99 12.31 -6.55
N PHE A 565 33.26 12.55 -6.25
CA PHE A 565 33.72 13.43 -5.18
C PHE A 565 34.46 14.63 -5.73
N GLY A 566 34.28 15.78 -5.08
CA GLY A 566 34.93 17.05 -5.45
C GLY A 566 36.35 17.22 -4.92
N ARG A 567 36.97 16.10 -4.49
CA ARG A 567 38.36 16.04 -4.06
C ARG A 567 38.96 14.66 -4.33
N ALA A 568 40.28 14.59 -4.20
CA ALA A 568 40.98 13.32 -4.08
C ALA A 568 40.64 12.62 -2.75
N LEU A 569 40.14 11.39 -2.82
CA LEU A 569 40.03 10.50 -1.67
C LEU A 569 41.39 9.89 -1.33
N THR A 570 41.65 9.71 -0.02
CA THR A 570 42.82 8.99 0.48
C THR A 570 42.67 7.48 0.31
N ASP A 571 43.79 6.74 0.33
CA ASP A 571 43.81 5.27 0.22
C ASP A 571 42.86 4.59 1.22
N SER A 572 42.85 5.08 2.46
CA SER A 572 41.96 4.56 3.52
C SER A 572 40.49 4.83 3.23
N GLU A 573 40.16 5.98 2.65
CA GLU A 573 38.78 6.35 2.30
C GLU A 573 38.27 5.58 1.09
N ILE A 574 39.13 5.30 0.12
CA ILE A 574 38.79 4.48 -1.04
C ILE A 574 38.60 3.02 -0.62
N LYS A 575 39.47 2.50 0.24
CA LYS A 575 39.28 1.16 0.82
C LYS A 575 37.97 1.07 1.59
N LEU A 576 37.65 2.13 2.33
CA LEU A 576 36.38 2.21 3.06
C LEU A 576 35.17 2.31 2.14
N LEU A 577 35.27 3.10 1.06
CA LEU A 577 34.22 3.21 0.05
C LEU A 577 33.94 1.85 -0.60
N TYR A 578 34.98 1.05 -0.87
CA TYR A 578 34.84 -0.33 -1.32
C TYR A 578 34.18 -1.25 -0.26
N THR A 579 34.58 -1.13 1.01
CA THR A 579 34.12 -2.03 2.07
C THR A 579 32.82 -1.60 2.76
N GLU A 580 32.36 -0.37 2.64
CA GLU A 580 31.19 0.17 3.36
C GLU A 580 30.19 0.89 2.43
N GLY A 581 30.52 1.06 1.13
CA GLY A 581 29.71 1.81 0.18
C GLY A 581 29.65 3.32 0.49
N VAL A 582 28.74 4.02 -0.18
CA VAL A 582 28.56 5.48 0.03
C VAL A 582 27.87 5.83 1.35
N GLY A 583 27.29 4.86 2.06
CA GLY A 583 26.43 5.08 3.23
C GLY A 583 27.08 5.86 4.38
N ARG A 584 28.40 5.82 4.51
CA ARG A 584 29.15 6.63 5.49
C ARG A 584 29.24 8.12 5.11
N TRP A 585 29.16 8.41 3.82
CA TRP A 585 29.31 9.74 3.22
C TRP A 585 27.96 10.45 3.05
N LEU A 586 26.86 9.69 3.10
CA LEU A 586 25.50 10.21 3.16
C LEU A 586 25.21 10.76 4.57
N PRO A 587 24.49 11.89 4.70
CA PRO A 587 24.16 12.47 5.99
C PRO A 587 23.33 11.49 6.84
N LYS A 588 23.79 11.23 8.08
CA LYS A 588 23.18 10.27 9.01
C LYS A 588 21.97 10.81 9.80
N SER A 589 21.45 11.98 9.46
CA SER A 589 20.26 12.58 10.09
C SER A 589 19.17 12.74 9.05
N GLY A 590 17.95 12.29 9.40
CA GLY A 590 16.77 12.14 8.54
C GLY A 590 16.34 13.37 7.73
N PRO A 591 15.22 13.26 6.99
CA PRO A 591 14.89 14.17 5.89
C PRO A 591 14.89 15.61 6.37
N THR A 592 15.87 16.39 5.91
CA THR A 592 15.75 17.84 5.97
C THR A 592 14.79 18.18 4.85
N THR A 593 13.52 18.39 5.19
CA THR A 593 12.46 18.74 4.24
C THR A 593 12.84 20.04 3.54
N VAL A 594 13.46 19.96 2.37
CA VAL A 594 13.59 21.08 1.45
C VAL A 594 12.33 21.05 0.59
N THR A 595 11.32 21.81 1.00
CA THR A 595 10.08 21.95 0.23
C THR A 595 10.36 22.76 -1.03
N ILE A 596 10.53 22.09 -2.17
CA ILE A 596 10.38 22.70 -3.48
C ILE A 596 8.94 22.44 -3.90
N ALA A 597 8.12 23.49 -3.98
CA ALA A 597 6.76 23.37 -4.51
C ALA A 597 6.82 23.34 -6.05
N PRO A 598 6.39 22.28 -6.73
CA PRO A 598 6.13 22.33 -8.16
C PRO A 598 4.75 22.98 -8.36
N SER A 599 4.70 24.10 -9.07
CA SER A 599 3.45 24.66 -9.56
C SER A 599 2.91 23.80 -10.71
N TYR A 600 1.76 23.14 -10.52
CA TYR A 600 0.96 22.59 -11.61
C TYR A 600 -0.49 23.10 -11.54
N PRO A 601 -1.12 23.44 -12.68
CA PRO A 601 -2.54 23.73 -12.73
C PRO A 601 -3.36 22.43 -12.68
N SER A 602 -4.43 22.49 -11.90
CA SER A 602 -5.42 21.44 -11.68
C SER A 602 -6.21 21.10 -12.95
N SER A 603 -6.06 19.88 -13.46
CA SER A 603 -7.13 18.99 -13.95
C SER A 603 -6.53 17.89 -14.82
N GLY A 604 -6.52 16.67 -14.29
CA GLY A 604 -6.00 15.50 -15.00
C GLY A 604 -5.80 14.36 -14.03
N GLN A 605 -6.84 13.57 -13.82
CA GLN A 605 -6.74 12.28 -13.14
C GLN A 605 -6.04 11.30 -14.09
N VAL A 606 -4.88 10.76 -13.70
CA VAL A 606 -4.22 9.67 -14.44
C VAL A 606 -4.69 8.34 -13.85
N LEU A 607 -5.36 7.56 -14.68
CA LEU A 607 -5.71 6.17 -14.41
C LEU A 607 -4.52 5.29 -14.85
N GLY A 608 -3.96 4.52 -13.93
CA GLY A 608 -2.92 3.51 -14.24
C GLY A 608 -1.65 3.52 -13.38
N SER A 609 -1.64 4.06 -12.15
CA SER A 609 -0.48 3.99 -11.26
C SER A 609 -0.39 2.63 -10.53
N SER A 610 0.80 2.00 -10.49
CA SER A 610 1.09 0.91 -9.57
C SER A 610 2.04 1.40 -8.46
N ASN A 611 1.46 1.68 -7.30
CA ASN A 611 2.13 2.19 -6.09
C ASN A 611 2.94 1.10 -5.35
N LEU A 612 4.10 0.63 -5.83
CA LEU A 612 4.79 -0.47 -5.14
C LEU A 612 6.18 -0.06 -4.61
N LEU A 613 6.18 0.38 -3.34
CA LEU A 613 7.38 0.57 -2.50
C LEU A 613 8.14 -0.75 -2.23
N TYR A 614 7.52 -1.90 -2.48
CA TYR A 614 8.00 -3.22 -2.10
C TYR A 614 8.15 -4.14 -3.32
N THR A 615 8.92 -5.22 -3.19
CA THR A 615 8.97 -6.25 -4.23
C THR A 615 7.57 -6.81 -4.44
N GLN A 616 7.09 -6.73 -5.68
CA GLN A 616 5.74 -7.17 -6.00
C GLN A 616 5.59 -8.69 -5.82
N ALA A 617 4.53 -9.10 -5.12
CA ALA A 617 4.19 -10.51 -5.02
C ALA A 617 3.62 -11.02 -6.35
N SER A 618 4.20 -12.09 -6.88
CA SER A 618 3.62 -12.84 -8.00
C SER A 618 2.46 -13.74 -7.57
N ALA A 619 2.37 -14.05 -6.28
CA ALA A 619 1.26 -14.78 -5.68
C ALA A 619 1.22 -14.55 -4.16
N LEU A 620 0.01 -14.63 -3.58
CA LEU A 620 -0.20 -14.71 -2.14
C LEU A 620 -0.75 -16.11 -1.82
N LEU A 621 -0.02 -16.87 -1.02
CA LEU A 621 -0.30 -18.28 -0.76
C LEU A 621 -0.51 -18.53 0.73
N ARG A 622 -1.44 -19.42 1.08
CA ARG A 622 -1.58 -19.96 2.44
C ARG A 622 -1.80 -21.46 2.41
N VAL A 623 -1.41 -22.16 3.48
CA VAL A 623 -1.70 -23.59 3.64
C VAL A 623 -3.01 -23.78 4.39
N ALA A 624 -3.86 -24.69 3.92
CA ALA A 624 -5.16 -24.98 4.53
C ALA A 624 -5.05 -25.25 6.04
N GLY A 625 -5.87 -24.55 6.84
CA GLY A 625 -5.90 -24.68 8.30
C GLY A 625 -4.74 -24.02 9.05
N THR A 626 -3.85 -23.31 8.35
CA THR A 626 -2.77 -22.52 8.96
C THR A 626 -3.10 -21.03 8.89
N PRO A 627 -2.64 -20.23 9.87
CA PRO A 627 -2.81 -18.79 9.83
C PRO A 627 -1.92 -18.12 8.76
N ASP A 628 -0.82 -18.77 8.37
CA ASP A 628 0.33 -18.17 7.68
C ASP A 628 0.06 -17.85 6.21
N VAL A 629 0.37 -16.61 5.86
CA VAL A 629 0.29 -16.07 4.51
C VAL A 629 1.70 -15.77 4.03
N TYR A 630 2.01 -16.28 2.85
CA TYR A 630 3.30 -16.10 2.20
C TYR A 630 3.11 -15.30 0.92
N ALA A 631 3.92 -14.26 0.74
CA ALA A 631 4.07 -13.60 -0.54
C ALA A 631 5.18 -14.27 -1.36
N ILE A 632 4.93 -14.52 -2.64
CA ILE A 632 5.96 -15.02 -3.56
C ILE A 632 6.64 -13.82 -4.22
N LEU A 633 7.83 -13.47 -3.74
CA LEU A 633 8.62 -12.31 -4.12
C LEU A 633 9.84 -12.79 -4.91
N ASN A 634 10.01 -12.38 -6.16
CA ASN A 634 11.09 -12.87 -7.04
C ASN A 634 11.23 -14.41 -7.04
N GLY A 635 10.11 -15.13 -7.05
CA GLY A 635 10.09 -16.59 -7.01
C GLY A 635 10.47 -17.22 -5.65
N GLN A 636 10.63 -16.42 -4.60
CA GLN A 636 10.92 -16.85 -3.24
C GLN A 636 9.70 -16.64 -2.33
N LYS A 637 9.47 -17.52 -1.36
CA LYS A 637 8.40 -17.33 -0.37
C LYS A 637 8.89 -16.47 0.79
N HIS A 638 8.12 -15.43 1.10
CA HIS A 638 8.34 -14.52 2.21
C HIS A 638 7.13 -14.56 3.15
N LEU A 639 7.35 -14.81 4.44
CA LEU A 639 6.28 -14.87 5.44
C LEU A 639 5.83 -13.45 5.81
N ILE A 640 4.52 -13.21 5.72
CA ILE A 640 3.92 -11.94 6.14
C ILE A 640 3.66 -11.99 7.65
N ALA A 641 4.28 -11.07 8.40
CA ALA A 641 4.30 -11.10 9.86
C ALA A 641 2.92 -10.94 10.52
N GLY A 642 1.93 -10.39 9.81
CA GLY A 642 0.57 -10.21 10.31
C GLY A 642 -0.29 -9.29 9.45
N PRO A 643 -1.54 -9.01 9.85
CA PRO A 643 -2.47 -8.17 9.09
C PRO A 643 -1.97 -6.75 8.84
N ALA A 644 -1.28 -6.14 9.81
CA ALA A 644 -0.72 -4.80 9.65
C ALA A 644 0.32 -4.77 8.52
N SER A 645 1.18 -5.80 8.46
CA SER A 645 2.13 -5.98 7.36
C SER A 645 1.42 -6.25 6.03
N PHE A 646 0.44 -7.15 6.04
CA PHE A 646 -0.38 -7.47 4.87
C PHE A 646 -1.04 -6.22 4.25
N ALA A 647 -1.64 -5.38 5.10
CA ALA A 647 -2.24 -4.12 4.71
C ALA A 647 -1.20 -3.08 4.27
N ALA A 648 -0.01 -3.04 4.91
CA ALA A 648 1.07 -2.13 4.52
C ALA A 648 1.57 -2.41 3.09
N TYR A 649 1.56 -3.66 2.63
CA TYR A 649 1.82 -3.99 1.22
C TYR A 649 0.68 -3.63 0.27
N GLY A 650 -0.51 -3.27 0.78
CA GLY A 650 -1.72 -3.03 -0.01
C GLY A 650 -2.43 -4.30 -0.47
N TYR A 651 -2.04 -5.48 0.03
CA TYR A 651 -2.65 -6.76 -0.36
C TYR A 651 -4.09 -6.88 0.12
N GLN A 652 -4.90 -7.63 -0.63
CA GLN A 652 -6.30 -7.89 -0.32
C GLN A 652 -6.50 -9.38 -0.03
N TRP A 653 -7.28 -9.69 1.01
CA TRP A 653 -7.53 -11.07 1.43
C TRP A 653 -8.13 -11.98 0.33
N PRO A 654 -9.00 -11.51 -0.58
CA PRO A 654 -9.47 -12.31 -1.71
C PRO A 654 -8.37 -12.79 -2.67
N ASP A 655 -7.21 -12.14 -2.69
CA ASP A 655 -6.09 -12.53 -3.55
C ASP A 655 -5.28 -13.71 -2.99
N VAL A 656 -5.52 -14.08 -1.73
CA VAL A 656 -4.81 -15.18 -1.05
C VAL A 656 -5.37 -16.52 -1.52
N ARG A 657 -4.50 -17.33 -2.11
CA ARG A 657 -4.83 -18.67 -2.63
C ARG A 657 -4.43 -19.75 -1.64
N GLU A 658 -5.35 -20.68 -1.40
CA GLU A 658 -5.07 -21.85 -0.57
C GLU A 658 -4.36 -22.94 -1.38
N VAL A 659 -3.25 -23.44 -0.86
CA VAL A 659 -2.39 -24.45 -1.50
C VAL A 659 -1.98 -25.55 -0.53
N SER A 660 -1.47 -26.67 -1.06
CA SER A 660 -0.85 -27.71 -0.24
C SER A 660 0.54 -27.28 0.23
N GLN A 661 1.00 -27.84 1.37
CA GLN A 661 2.37 -27.62 1.85
C GLN A 661 3.42 -27.95 0.76
N ALA A 662 3.23 -29.07 0.05
CA ALA A 662 4.12 -29.47 -1.05
C ALA A 662 4.15 -28.48 -2.22
N THR A 663 3.13 -27.63 -2.38
CA THR A 663 3.13 -26.55 -3.38
C THR A 663 3.91 -25.35 -2.88
N LEU A 664 3.73 -24.97 -1.61
CA LEU A 664 4.47 -23.87 -0.97
C LEU A 664 5.97 -24.19 -0.87
N ASP A 665 6.33 -25.44 -0.61
CA ASP A 665 7.72 -25.89 -0.49
C ASP A 665 8.52 -25.86 -1.80
N ARG A 666 7.84 -25.70 -2.95
CA ARG A 666 8.52 -25.50 -4.25
C ARG A 666 9.22 -24.15 -4.35
N TYR A 667 8.82 -23.17 -3.55
CA TYR A 667 9.42 -21.86 -3.51
C TYR A 667 10.53 -21.83 -2.45
N PRO A 668 11.77 -21.45 -2.79
CA PRO A 668 12.81 -21.23 -1.81
C PRO A 668 12.43 -20.10 -0.85
N ASP A 669 12.93 -20.12 0.37
CA ASP A 669 12.68 -19.03 1.33
C ASP A 669 13.38 -17.75 0.87
N ALA A 670 12.71 -16.60 1.01
CA ALA A 670 13.32 -15.29 0.83
C ALA A 670 14.32 -15.03 1.95
N ARG A 671 15.62 -15.07 1.64
CA ARG A 671 16.70 -14.96 2.65
C ARG A 671 17.44 -13.64 2.64
N LEU A 672 17.37 -12.89 1.56
CA LEU A 672 18.05 -11.61 1.41
C LEU A 672 16.97 -10.53 1.37
N VAL A 673 16.88 -9.75 2.43
CA VAL A 673 15.80 -8.77 2.59
C VAL A 673 16.35 -7.40 2.92
N ARG A 674 15.68 -6.36 2.43
CA ARG A 674 15.91 -4.97 2.83
C ARG A 674 14.58 -4.23 2.91
N THR A 675 14.58 -3.03 3.49
CA THR A 675 13.41 -2.15 3.44
C THR A 675 13.66 -1.01 2.44
N PRO A 676 12.63 -0.24 2.07
CA PRO A 676 12.82 0.97 1.28
C PRO A 676 13.67 2.01 2.01
N ALA A 677 13.51 2.13 3.33
CA ALA A 677 14.17 3.14 4.16
C ALA A 677 15.62 2.80 4.55
N ASP A 678 16.02 1.52 4.52
CA ASP A 678 17.37 1.07 4.89
C ASP A 678 18.00 0.29 3.73
N PRO A 679 19.07 0.81 3.10
CA PRO A 679 19.76 0.13 2.02
C PRO A 679 20.52 -1.12 2.50
N GLN A 680 20.75 -1.29 3.80
CA GLN A 680 21.47 -2.45 4.33
C GLN A 680 20.68 -3.75 4.11
N ILE A 681 21.27 -4.67 3.36
CA ILE A 681 20.71 -6.00 3.17
C ILE A 681 20.90 -6.81 4.44
N HIS A 682 19.85 -7.53 4.83
CA HIS A 682 19.88 -8.47 5.93
C HIS A 682 19.74 -9.91 5.41
N TYR A 683 20.55 -10.81 5.95
CA TYR A 683 20.43 -12.24 5.73
C TYR A 683 19.54 -12.86 6.80
N LEU A 684 18.51 -13.61 6.38
CA LEU A 684 17.59 -14.31 7.27
C LEU A 684 18.04 -15.76 7.52
N TYR A 685 18.34 -16.06 8.78
CA TYR A 685 18.71 -17.39 9.25
C TYR A 685 17.48 -18.11 9.79
N LYS A 686 17.18 -19.26 9.18
CA LYS A 686 16.09 -20.14 9.60
C LYS A 686 16.53 -21.01 10.78
N ARG A 687 15.86 -20.89 11.93
CA ARG A 687 16.00 -21.84 13.05
C ARG A 687 14.93 -22.95 12.95
N PRO A 688 15.03 -24.04 13.74
CA PRO A 688 13.94 -25.00 13.89
C PRO A 688 12.60 -24.30 14.19
N GLN A 689 11.50 -24.84 13.67
CA GLN A 689 10.13 -24.30 13.82
C GLN A 689 9.90 -22.93 13.16
N GLU A 690 10.57 -22.61 12.04
CA GLU A 690 10.34 -21.37 11.27
C GLU A 690 10.63 -20.08 12.07
N ARG A 691 11.48 -20.15 13.10
CA ARG A 691 11.87 -18.97 13.90
C ARG A 691 13.06 -18.28 13.24
N TRP A 692 12.79 -17.28 12.40
CA TRP A 692 13.84 -16.56 11.68
C TRP A 692 14.66 -15.64 12.61
N LEU A 693 15.90 -15.36 12.22
CA LEU A 693 16.78 -14.32 12.78
C LEU A 693 17.34 -13.50 11.64
N LYS A 694 17.59 -12.21 11.82
CA LYS A 694 18.25 -11.36 10.83
C LYS A 694 19.67 -11.00 11.25
N LEU A 695 20.58 -10.93 10.29
CA LEU A 695 21.92 -10.39 10.46
C LEU A 695 22.20 -9.45 9.28
N GLY A 696 22.60 -8.21 9.59
CA GLY A 696 23.01 -7.27 8.55
C GLY A 696 24.21 -7.77 7.78
N LEU A 697 24.23 -7.56 6.47
CA LEU A 697 25.38 -7.74 5.60
C LEU A 697 25.97 -6.35 5.39
N PRO A 698 27.02 -5.96 6.14
CA PRO A 698 27.46 -4.58 6.23
C PRO A 698 28.21 -4.10 4.98
N SER A 699 28.49 -4.98 4.03
CA SER A 699 29.18 -4.65 2.79
C SER A 699 28.87 -5.59 1.64
N PRO A 700 29.04 -5.14 0.38
CA PRO A 700 29.02 -6.01 -0.79
C PRO A 700 30.02 -7.18 -0.68
N THR A 701 31.21 -6.94 -0.11
CA THR A 701 32.22 -7.98 0.11
C THR A 701 31.73 -9.07 1.07
N VAL A 702 31.05 -8.68 2.15
CA VAL A 702 30.39 -9.64 3.05
C VAL A 702 29.24 -10.33 2.32
N PHE A 703 28.43 -9.60 1.56
CA PHE A 703 27.33 -10.16 0.79
C PHE A 703 27.77 -11.29 -0.15
N VAL A 704 28.80 -11.05 -0.98
CA VAL A 704 29.29 -12.05 -1.95
C VAL A 704 30.10 -13.17 -1.31
N SER A 705 30.52 -13.03 -0.05
CA SER A 705 31.24 -14.10 0.68
C SER A 705 30.38 -15.31 1.02
N TYR A 706 29.06 -15.20 0.89
CA TYR A 706 28.11 -16.30 1.08
C TYR A 706 27.81 -16.99 -0.26
N PRO A 707 28.08 -18.30 -0.39
CA PRO A 707 27.75 -19.04 -1.59
C PRO A 707 26.24 -18.97 -1.90
N GLY A 708 25.89 -18.57 -3.12
CA GLY A 708 24.51 -18.48 -3.59
C GLY A 708 23.81 -17.14 -3.31
N ASN A 709 24.48 -16.19 -2.64
CA ASN A 709 23.98 -14.82 -2.60
C ASN A 709 24.06 -14.20 -3.98
N TYR A 710 22.93 -13.63 -4.41
CA TYR A 710 22.77 -12.98 -5.70
C TYR A 710 21.86 -11.77 -5.51
N TRP A 711 22.24 -10.63 -6.07
CA TRP A 711 21.50 -9.37 -5.90
C TRP A 711 20.05 -9.47 -6.39
N GLY A 712 19.77 -10.25 -7.45
CA GLY A 712 18.39 -10.49 -7.91
C GLY A 712 17.53 -11.32 -6.96
N ASN A 713 18.13 -11.96 -5.94
CA ASN A 713 17.38 -12.65 -4.89
C ASN A 713 17.04 -11.73 -3.72
N VAL A 714 17.51 -10.48 -3.71
CA VAL A 714 17.16 -9.50 -2.69
C VAL A 714 15.72 -9.06 -2.90
N VAL A 715 14.91 -9.16 -1.84
CA VAL A 715 13.53 -8.69 -1.86
C VAL A 715 13.37 -7.49 -0.93
N VAL A 716 12.59 -6.51 -1.38
CA VAL A 716 12.22 -5.32 -0.61
C VAL A 716 10.93 -5.63 0.12
N ILE A 717 11.02 -5.68 1.45
CA ILE A 717 9.92 -5.98 2.37
C ILE A 717 9.59 -4.74 3.19
N ASN A 718 8.40 -4.70 3.77
CA ASN A 718 8.04 -3.60 4.66
C ASN A 718 8.77 -3.70 6.01
N GLU A 719 8.79 -2.57 6.72
CA GLU A 719 9.43 -2.42 8.02
C GLU A 719 8.83 -3.35 9.07
N ILE A 720 7.52 -3.62 9.01
CA ILE A 720 6.83 -4.53 9.93
C ILE A 720 7.45 -5.93 9.82
N ASP A 721 7.54 -6.49 8.62
CA ASP A 721 8.15 -7.80 8.42
C ASP A 721 9.62 -7.78 8.84
N MET A 722 10.38 -6.76 8.45
CA MET A 722 11.78 -6.61 8.83
C MET A 722 11.98 -6.61 10.36
N GLU A 723 11.12 -5.93 11.11
CA GLU A 723 11.17 -5.87 12.58
C GLU A 723 10.70 -7.14 13.27
N SER A 724 9.94 -7.99 12.57
CA SER A 724 9.50 -9.29 13.11
C SER A 724 10.66 -10.27 13.34
N TYR A 725 11.80 -10.04 12.68
CA TYR A 725 13.00 -10.85 12.80
C TYR A 725 13.93 -10.33 13.91
N PRO A 726 14.16 -11.10 14.98
CA PRO A 726 15.14 -10.75 15.99
C PRO A 726 16.56 -10.73 15.43
N GLN A 727 17.42 -9.90 16.00
CA GLN A 727 18.83 -9.81 15.59
C GLN A 727 19.62 -11.07 15.98
N VAL A 728 20.49 -11.52 15.09
CA VAL A 728 21.54 -12.50 15.39
C VAL A 728 22.52 -11.87 16.38
N ARG A 729 22.80 -12.60 17.47
CA ARG A 729 23.82 -12.22 18.47
C ARG A 729 24.96 -13.21 18.58
N LEU A 730 24.75 -14.46 18.18
CA LEU A 730 25.74 -15.53 18.32
C LEU A 730 26.10 -16.06 16.94
N VAL A 731 27.38 -15.98 16.62
CA VAL A 731 27.89 -16.40 15.31
C VAL A 731 29.09 -17.32 15.48
N LYS A 732 29.29 -18.19 14.50
CA LYS A 732 30.54 -18.95 14.34
C LYS A 732 30.86 -19.11 12.86
N VAL A 733 32.12 -19.35 12.54
CA VAL A 733 32.48 -19.73 11.17
C VAL A 733 32.15 -21.21 10.96
N ASP A 734 31.65 -21.55 9.78
CA ASP A 734 31.35 -22.93 9.44
C ASP A 734 32.61 -23.81 9.53
N GLY A 735 32.49 -24.99 10.15
CA GLY A 735 33.63 -25.86 10.45
C GLY A 735 34.46 -25.50 11.68
N GLU A 736 34.19 -24.36 12.34
CA GLU A 736 34.89 -23.95 13.56
C GLU A 736 34.09 -24.20 14.85
N THR A 737 34.83 -24.31 15.94
CA THR A 737 34.29 -24.54 17.29
C THR A 737 34.08 -23.26 18.08
N ASP A 738 34.86 -22.21 17.78
CA ASP A 738 34.79 -20.95 18.50
C ASP A 738 33.49 -20.21 18.15
N VAL A 739 32.78 -19.76 19.19
CA VAL A 739 31.54 -18.97 19.07
C VAL A 739 31.81 -17.56 19.55
N TYR A 740 31.26 -16.60 18.82
CA TYR A 740 31.42 -15.18 19.08
C TYR A 740 30.07 -14.53 19.38
N LEU A 741 30.05 -13.70 20.42
CA LEU A 741 28.98 -12.76 20.69
C LEU A 741 29.21 -11.50 19.86
N LEU A 742 28.23 -11.12 19.05
CA LEU A 742 28.16 -9.82 18.40
C LEU A 742 27.44 -8.85 19.32
N ASP A 743 28.13 -7.78 19.71
CA ASP A 743 27.58 -6.74 20.59
C ASP A 743 28.17 -5.39 20.22
N ASN A 744 27.33 -4.38 20.00
CA ASN A 744 27.73 -3.00 19.68
C ASN A 744 28.80 -2.89 18.56
N GLY A 745 28.69 -3.72 17.52
CA GLY A 745 29.61 -3.72 16.38
C GLY A 745 30.97 -4.37 16.64
N VAL A 746 31.20 -5.02 17.79
CA VAL A 746 32.40 -5.82 18.06
C VAL A 746 32.06 -7.31 18.15
N LYS A 747 33.02 -8.18 17.82
CA LYS A 747 32.93 -9.62 18.11
C LYS A 747 33.70 -9.95 19.38
N ARG A 748 33.10 -10.72 20.29
CA ARG A 748 33.73 -11.18 21.53
C ARG A 748 33.69 -12.70 21.58
N ARG A 749 34.85 -13.35 21.67
CA ARG A 749 34.92 -14.81 21.78
C ARG A 749 34.33 -15.27 23.11
N ILE A 750 33.47 -16.28 23.08
CA ILE A 750 32.90 -16.89 24.29
C ILE A 750 33.86 -18.01 24.74
N ALA A 751 34.62 -17.75 25.79
CA ALA A 751 35.63 -18.68 26.31
C ALA A 751 35.05 -19.65 27.34
N ASP A 752 34.05 -19.21 28.13
CA ASP A 752 33.40 -20.04 29.16
C ASP A 752 31.99 -20.47 28.72
N PRO A 753 31.68 -21.78 28.69
CA PRO A 753 30.33 -22.28 28.47
C PRO A 753 29.28 -21.77 29.47
N ALA A 754 29.66 -21.31 30.67
CA ALA A 754 28.77 -20.72 31.66
C ALA A 754 28.26 -19.32 31.27
N ALA A 755 28.98 -18.60 30.41
CA ALA A 755 28.57 -17.28 29.92
C ALA A 755 27.25 -17.30 29.13
N TYR A 756 26.90 -18.44 28.52
CA TYR A 756 25.62 -18.61 27.82
C TYR A 756 24.44 -18.44 28.79
N ASP A 757 24.53 -19.03 29.97
CA ASP A 757 23.45 -18.98 30.95
C ASP A 757 23.42 -17.60 31.65
N ALA A 758 24.59 -17.07 32.01
CA ALA A 758 24.72 -15.76 32.67
C ALA A 758 24.16 -14.59 31.84
N LEU A 759 24.34 -14.64 30.52
CA LEU A 759 23.87 -13.59 29.58
C LEU A 759 22.55 -13.93 28.90
N SER A 760 21.88 -15.03 29.30
CA SER A 760 20.64 -15.52 28.69
C SER A 760 20.76 -15.68 27.16
N LEU A 761 21.88 -16.24 26.71
CA LEU A 761 22.23 -16.47 25.31
C LEU A 761 21.91 -17.92 24.92
N PRO A 762 20.82 -18.19 24.18
CA PRO A 762 20.43 -19.55 23.85
C PRO A 762 21.41 -20.13 22.82
N ARG A 763 22.03 -21.26 23.12
CA ARG A 763 22.95 -21.94 22.17
C ARG A 763 22.28 -22.30 20.84
N SER A 764 20.96 -22.47 20.82
CA SER A 764 20.16 -22.69 19.60
C SER A 764 20.10 -21.46 18.68
N HIS A 765 20.60 -20.30 19.10
CA HIS A 765 20.66 -19.08 18.30
C HIS A 765 22.03 -18.88 17.63
N VAL A 766 22.98 -19.80 17.82
CA VAL A 766 24.27 -19.74 17.12
C VAL A 766 24.02 -19.99 15.63
N VAL A 767 24.42 -19.04 14.78
CA VAL A 767 24.34 -19.17 13.32
C VAL A 767 25.72 -19.25 12.68
N ASN A 768 25.81 -19.93 11.54
CA ASN A 768 27.05 -19.99 10.77
C ASN A 768 27.18 -18.76 9.87
N VAL A 769 28.35 -18.13 9.88
CA VAL A 769 28.71 -17.00 9.03
C VAL A 769 29.98 -17.30 8.24
N SER A 770 30.21 -16.58 7.15
CA SER A 770 31.49 -16.67 6.43
C SER A 770 32.62 -16.08 7.29
N ARG A 771 33.87 -16.50 7.03
CA ARG A 771 35.04 -15.88 7.66
C ARG A 771 35.08 -14.37 7.42
N VAL A 772 34.81 -13.95 6.19
CA VAL A 772 34.78 -12.54 5.78
C VAL A 772 33.77 -11.74 6.60
N HIS A 773 32.58 -12.29 6.84
CA HIS A 773 31.58 -11.63 7.68
C HIS A 773 32.04 -11.53 9.13
N LEU A 774 32.59 -12.60 9.71
CA LEU A 774 33.10 -12.53 11.08
C LEU A 774 34.25 -11.51 11.20
N ASP A 775 35.13 -11.42 10.21
CA ASP A 775 36.30 -10.54 10.22
C ASP A 775 35.97 -9.07 10.00
N TYR A 776 34.77 -8.75 9.50
CA TYR A 776 34.26 -7.39 9.47
C TYR A 776 34.18 -6.77 10.88
N TYR A 777 33.84 -7.58 11.89
CA TYR A 777 33.71 -7.09 13.25
C TYR A 777 35.07 -7.07 13.97
N PRO A 778 35.50 -5.92 14.53
CA PRO A 778 36.71 -5.85 15.36
C PRO A 778 36.59 -6.73 16.61
N MET A 779 37.71 -7.32 17.03
CA MET A 779 37.78 -8.20 18.20
C MET A 779 37.75 -7.37 19.49
N GLY A 780 36.79 -7.66 20.37
CA GLY A 780 36.71 -7.13 21.73
C GLY A 780 37.15 -8.14 22.78
N ASP A 781 37.06 -7.74 24.05
CA ASP A 781 37.43 -8.62 25.17
C ASP A 781 36.58 -9.89 25.21
N GLU A 782 37.22 -11.01 25.54
CA GLU A 782 36.56 -12.30 25.69
C GLU A 782 35.44 -12.26 26.74
N VAL A 783 34.37 -13.00 26.46
CA VAL A 783 33.29 -13.25 27.41
C VAL A 783 33.67 -14.48 28.23
N ARG A 784 33.78 -14.29 29.55
CA ARG A 784 34.05 -15.33 30.54
C ARG A 784 32.86 -15.49 31.48
#